data_AF-A0A504YDI9-F1
#
_entry.id   AF-A0A504YDI9-F1
#
_cell.length_a   1.000
_cell.length_b   1.000
_cell.length_c   1.000
_cell.angle_alpha   90.00
_cell.angle_beta   90.00
_cell.angle_gamma   90.00
#
_symmetry.space_group_name_H-M   'P 1'
#
loop_
_entity.id
_entity.type
_entity.pdbx_description
1 polymer ?
#
loop_
_entity_poly.entity_id
_entity_poly.type
_entity_poly.pdbx_seq_one_letter_code
_entity_poly.pdbx_strand_id
1 'polypeptide(L)'
;MLERMDHRGACACDENTGDGAGVMTSIPYELYSRFARSRLQLELICGIADTPLHQNSSNHILFWRMADVKPDVIGHVAKSREPAIVQGMFTTKQLWSYYADLQDPDYATHFAMVHNRFSTNTLPTWGRAHPQRMIAHNGEINTLSGNVNYSRARESLMESRLFPTELLRDKLLPIIEAEMSDSGSLDNMLEFLYHCGNYSLPEVVIMLIPEAWHNLDPTKGDMPQAKWDFFRWAACSFEPWDGPALVVFCDGRYIGAVLDRNGLRPARFCATSDDMVYLASEVGVVDVPDDVRIVQKGRLKAGRLVIVDTQVGALLDDEMLKHKIATTHPYGEWLTRGSITLDKLHRLAGDFKDHVITTNKNTIPELVSVLKDPRMPMFGYNAENISMLLLPMLKSSKEALGSMGNDTPLACLSEENPLVFDYFQQLFAQVTNPPIDPFRERVVMTLTCPIGPQKNILIPSPLQTHRLWITHPIMTLADCNLLRSLDGTLADRCTQTSEVLTWCSHVIDATFSASHARRLLPRLARIPTGHSITKAMSNDRAAGPDRIPIPILLALGAVHQHLLRKKLRMQVGLIVETGEAKEVHHFCTLVGFGADAICPYLVFESIASLVSEGLLPSLGDTISEVERNYVTAVQTGFYKVMAKMGISTLHSYKGAQIFEAVGLAESVMDMCFRGAASRIGGADFEVLARETIARHMLAYPESTTLSAEVNDFSHNPGFYHWRSGGEHHINNPETVSKLQAASRTNSRKAYEAYAKLADQSARHCTLRGLFDFNYAENPIPLNEVEPAADIVRRFATEVKKIGPNNRESYLQLVKLKVAGSSWYSQMKLT
;
A
#
# COMPACT_ATOMS: atom_id res chain seq x y z
N MET A 1 35.79 -0.27 -1.75
CA MET A 1 34.39 -0.21 -1.25
C MET A 1 33.58 -1.43 -1.64
N LEU A 2 33.31 -1.66 -2.93
CA LEU A 2 32.45 -2.77 -3.38
C LEU A 2 32.89 -4.14 -2.84
N GLU A 3 34.18 -4.46 -2.90
CA GLU A 3 34.71 -5.74 -2.40
C GLU A 3 34.43 -5.99 -0.90
N ARG A 4 34.32 -4.91 -0.11
CA ARG A 4 33.99 -5.00 1.32
C ARG A 4 32.50 -5.10 1.58
N MET A 5 31.65 -5.03 0.55
CA MET A 5 30.20 -5.19 0.61
C MET A 5 29.72 -6.52 0.02
N ASP A 6 30.63 -7.44 -0.28
CA ASP A 6 30.32 -8.74 -0.88
C ASP A 6 29.42 -9.58 0.04
N HIS A 7 29.64 -9.53 1.36
CA HIS A 7 28.83 -10.22 2.38
C HIS A 7 27.37 -9.74 2.47
N ARG A 8 27.03 -8.64 1.79
CA ARG A 8 25.67 -8.10 1.69
C ARG A 8 24.96 -8.45 0.37
N GLY A 9 25.67 -9.04 -0.58
CA GLY A 9 25.09 -9.53 -1.83
C GLY A 9 24.77 -11.02 -1.76
N ALA A 10 24.10 -11.50 -2.80
CA ALA A 10 23.94 -12.93 -3.06
C ALA A 10 24.48 -13.29 -4.44
N CYS A 11 24.75 -14.58 -4.61
CA CYS A 11 25.12 -15.18 -5.89
C CYS A 11 24.01 -16.11 -6.37
N ALA A 12 23.94 -16.30 -7.67
CA ALA A 12 23.07 -17.28 -8.31
C ALA A 12 23.50 -18.71 -7.97
N CYS A 13 22.79 -19.69 -8.53
CA CYS A 13 23.02 -21.12 -8.27
C CYS A 13 24.41 -21.65 -8.68
N ASP A 14 25.20 -20.90 -9.45
CA ASP A 14 26.54 -21.28 -9.88
C ASP A 14 27.66 -20.69 -8.99
N GLU A 15 27.31 -20.04 -7.88
CA GLU A 15 28.21 -19.40 -6.89
C GLU A 15 29.17 -18.33 -7.45
N ASN A 16 29.13 -18.08 -8.76
CA ASN A 16 30.07 -17.21 -9.48
C ASN A 16 29.36 -16.08 -10.24
N THR A 17 28.05 -16.19 -10.44
CA THR A 17 27.21 -15.11 -10.97
C THR A 17 26.64 -14.31 -9.80
N GLY A 18 26.99 -13.03 -9.69
CA GLY A 18 26.37 -12.12 -8.70
C GLY A 18 24.98 -11.63 -9.14
N ASP A 19 24.17 -11.19 -8.18
CA ASP A 19 22.82 -10.66 -8.41
C ASP A 19 22.78 -9.28 -9.12
N GLY A 20 23.93 -8.64 -9.26
CA GLY A 20 24.11 -7.38 -9.96
C GLY A 20 24.95 -6.39 -9.15
N ALA A 21 26.07 -5.96 -9.73
CA ALA A 21 26.91 -4.90 -9.18
C ALA A 21 27.24 -3.88 -10.26
N GLY A 22 27.39 -2.62 -9.86
CA GLY A 22 27.69 -1.55 -10.81
C GLY A 22 28.29 -0.32 -10.16
N VAL A 23 28.80 0.54 -11.02
CA VAL A 23 29.38 1.83 -10.66
C VAL A 23 28.86 2.90 -11.63
N MET A 24 28.47 4.05 -11.09
CA MET A 24 28.19 5.27 -11.84
C MET A 24 29.27 6.30 -11.48
N THR A 25 29.86 6.93 -12.49
CA THR A 25 30.89 7.96 -12.36
C THR A 25 30.58 9.14 -13.28
N SER A 26 31.37 10.20 -13.19
CA SER A 26 31.43 11.19 -14.26
C SER A 26 31.99 10.56 -15.54
N ILE A 27 31.69 11.19 -16.69
CA ILE A 27 32.29 10.81 -17.97
C ILE A 27 33.82 10.99 -17.88
N PRO A 28 34.63 9.94 -18.15
CA PRO A 28 36.09 10.05 -18.15
C PRO A 28 36.55 10.70 -19.47
N TYR A 29 36.47 12.03 -19.53
CA TYR A 29 36.76 12.79 -20.76
C TYR A 29 38.18 12.55 -21.27
N GLU A 30 39.17 12.38 -20.38
CA GLU A 30 40.57 12.12 -20.76
C GLU A 30 40.70 10.78 -21.50
N LEU A 31 40.16 9.69 -20.94
CA LEU A 31 40.07 8.39 -21.60
C LEU A 31 39.41 8.49 -22.99
N TYR A 32 38.22 9.10 -23.09
CA TYR A 32 37.49 9.16 -24.36
C TYR A 32 38.11 10.09 -25.40
N SER A 33 38.82 11.14 -24.96
CA SER A 33 39.54 12.04 -25.87
C SER A 33 40.65 11.33 -26.66
N ARG A 34 41.21 10.23 -26.16
CA ARG A 34 42.19 9.41 -26.89
C ARG A 34 41.58 8.71 -28.10
N PHE A 35 40.32 8.31 -28.01
CA PHE A 35 39.59 7.64 -29.10
C PHE A 35 39.03 8.64 -30.12
N ALA A 36 38.61 9.82 -29.65
CA ALA A 36 38.25 10.95 -30.49
C ALA A 36 39.53 11.64 -31.04
N ARG A 37 40.16 11.06 -32.08
CA ARG A 37 41.39 11.62 -32.68
C ARG A 37 41.19 13.09 -33.07
N SER A 38 41.84 13.97 -32.31
CA SER A 38 41.99 15.44 -32.45
C SER A 38 40.93 16.33 -31.75
N ARG A 39 41.45 17.13 -30.81
CA ARG A 39 40.93 18.38 -30.22
C ARG A 39 39.48 18.73 -30.55
N LEU A 40 38.58 18.45 -29.61
CA LEU A 40 37.27 19.07 -29.59
C LEU A 40 37.08 19.72 -28.22
N GLN A 41 37.09 21.05 -28.19
CA GLN A 41 36.47 21.84 -27.12
C GLN A 41 34.94 21.69 -27.18
N LEU A 42 34.45 20.46 -27.36
CA LEU A 42 33.03 20.14 -27.44
C LEU A 42 32.65 19.37 -26.19
N GLU A 43 31.45 19.65 -25.70
CA GLU A 43 30.82 18.86 -24.65
C GLU A 43 30.49 17.47 -25.22
N LEU A 44 31.17 16.43 -24.73
CA LEU A 44 30.94 15.05 -25.18
C LEU A 44 29.77 14.46 -24.38
N ILE A 45 28.71 14.06 -25.09
CA ILE A 45 27.64 13.24 -24.52
C ILE A 45 27.97 11.78 -24.81
N CYS A 46 28.27 11.02 -23.75
CA CYS A 46 28.46 9.57 -23.85
C CYS A 46 27.15 8.86 -23.50
N GLY A 47 26.64 8.07 -24.44
CA GLY A 47 25.52 7.16 -24.20
C GLY A 47 26.01 5.71 -24.20
N ILE A 48 25.53 4.93 -23.24
CA ILE A 48 25.73 3.49 -23.19
C ILE A 48 24.41 2.85 -23.63
N ALA A 49 24.37 2.13 -24.76
CA ALA A 49 23.12 1.62 -25.35
C ALA A 49 23.30 0.30 -26.12
N ASP A 50 22.55 -0.76 -25.74
CA ASP A 50 22.64 -2.15 -26.25
C ASP A 50 22.71 -2.32 -27.78
N THR A 51 22.25 -1.31 -28.52
CA THR A 51 22.31 -1.26 -29.97
C THR A 51 22.67 0.15 -30.45
N PRO A 52 23.32 0.28 -31.63
CA PRO A 52 23.58 1.58 -32.23
C PRO A 52 22.29 2.40 -32.38
N LEU A 53 22.24 3.56 -31.71
CA LEU A 53 21.15 4.54 -31.84
C LEU A 53 21.16 5.16 -33.24
N HIS A 54 19.97 5.35 -33.81
CA HIS A 54 19.82 6.06 -35.07
C HIS A 54 20.17 7.54 -34.92
N GLN A 55 20.90 8.08 -35.89
CA GLN A 55 21.32 9.48 -35.91
C GLN A 55 20.09 10.40 -35.97
N ASN A 56 19.95 11.27 -34.96
CA ASN A 56 18.94 12.32 -34.95
C ASN A 56 19.54 13.62 -35.52
N SER A 57 18.71 14.50 -36.08
CA SER A 57 19.15 15.67 -36.85
C SER A 57 19.95 16.73 -36.09
N SER A 58 20.00 16.67 -34.76
CA SER A 58 20.64 17.66 -33.88
C SER A 58 21.98 17.23 -33.25
N ASN A 59 22.32 15.93 -33.25
CA ASN A 59 23.55 15.42 -32.64
C ASN A 59 24.40 14.64 -33.67
N HIS A 60 25.69 14.94 -33.73
CA HIS A 60 26.63 14.18 -34.57
C HIS A 60 27.23 13.00 -33.79
N ILE A 61 26.96 11.78 -34.25
CA ILE A 61 27.63 10.59 -33.72
C ILE A 61 29.09 10.64 -34.18
N LEU A 62 30.01 10.80 -33.22
CA LEU A 62 31.45 10.87 -33.52
C LEU A 62 32.02 9.49 -33.87
N PHE A 63 31.72 8.49 -33.05
CA PHE A 63 32.09 7.10 -33.27
C PHE A 63 31.26 6.18 -32.37
N TRP A 64 31.24 4.90 -32.70
CA TRP A 64 30.81 3.82 -31.80
C TRP A 64 32.06 3.16 -31.23
N ARG A 65 32.09 2.94 -29.91
CA ARG A 65 33.13 2.16 -29.24
C ARG A 65 32.47 0.95 -28.58
N MET A 66 32.92 -0.24 -28.95
CA MET A 66 32.62 -1.43 -28.18
C MET A 66 33.40 -1.34 -26.86
N ALA A 67 32.71 -1.54 -25.74
CA ALA A 67 33.37 -1.55 -24.44
C ALA A 67 34.33 -2.75 -24.33
N ASP A 68 35.51 -2.51 -23.79
CA ASP A 68 36.53 -3.55 -23.61
C ASP A 68 36.19 -4.39 -22.37
N VAL A 69 35.52 -5.54 -22.60
CA VAL A 69 35.02 -6.45 -21.56
C VAL A 69 35.78 -7.78 -21.52
N LYS A 70 35.77 -8.47 -20.37
CA LYS A 70 36.36 -9.82 -20.19
C LYS A 70 35.31 -10.86 -19.77
N PRO A 71 34.59 -11.49 -20.72
CA PRO A 71 33.49 -12.43 -20.45
C PRO A 71 33.87 -13.72 -19.71
N ASP A 72 35.15 -14.07 -19.62
CA ASP A 72 35.59 -15.28 -18.91
C ASP A 72 35.61 -15.12 -17.39
N VAL A 73 35.40 -13.89 -16.90
CA VAL A 73 35.41 -13.55 -15.47
C VAL A 73 34.04 -13.82 -14.81
N ILE A 74 32.97 -13.95 -15.59
CA ILE A 74 31.58 -14.12 -15.10
C ILE A 74 31.13 -15.59 -15.14
N GLY A 75 30.15 -15.92 -14.28
CA GLY A 75 29.53 -17.25 -14.24
C GLY A 75 28.75 -17.62 -15.51
N HIS A 76 28.48 -18.91 -15.68
CA HIS A 76 27.81 -19.45 -16.87
C HIS A 76 26.39 -18.86 -17.03
N VAL A 77 25.68 -18.63 -15.93
CA VAL A 77 24.33 -18.04 -15.96
C VAL A 77 24.37 -16.61 -16.49
N ALA A 78 25.30 -15.78 -16.01
CA ALA A 78 25.49 -14.42 -16.53
C ALA A 78 25.87 -14.41 -18.01
N LYS A 79 26.85 -15.24 -18.40
CA LYS A 79 27.35 -15.34 -19.79
C LYS A 79 26.26 -15.75 -20.79
N SER A 80 25.37 -16.66 -20.40
CA SER A 80 24.25 -17.09 -21.26
C SER A 80 23.19 -16.02 -21.52
N ARG A 81 23.19 -14.94 -20.73
CA ARG A 81 22.21 -13.84 -20.77
C ARG A 81 22.85 -12.50 -21.11
N GLU A 82 24.12 -12.49 -21.49
CA GLU A 82 24.90 -11.29 -21.81
C GLU A 82 24.29 -10.59 -23.04
N PRO A 83 23.68 -9.40 -22.89
CA PRO A 83 23.39 -8.56 -24.04
C PRO A 83 24.70 -7.90 -24.52
N ALA A 84 24.68 -7.28 -25.68
CA ALA A 84 25.79 -6.45 -26.12
C ALA A 84 25.85 -5.11 -25.36
N ILE A 85 25.83 -5.04 -23.99
CA ILE A 85 26.23 -3.86 -23.18
C ILE A 85 26.29 -3.97 -21.63
N VAL A 86 26.62 -2.81 -21.01
CA VAL A 86 27.64 -2.38 -20.04
C VAL A 86 27.06 -2.11 -18.62
N GLN A 87 26.12 -2.93 -18.16
CA GLN A 87 25.78 -3.03 -16.74
C GLN A 87 25.47 -4.47 -16.41
N GLY A 88 26.24 -5.10 -15.51
CA GLY A 88 26.31 -6.56 -15.52
C GLY A 88 26.19 -7.30 -14.20
N MET A 89 26.06 -8.61 -14.37
CA MET A 89 25.84 -9.58 -13.30
C MET A 89 27.17 -10.05 -12.77
N PHE A 90 27.75 -9.19 -11.94
CA PHE A 90 29.05 -9.38 -11.33
C PHE A 90 28.91 -9.62 -9.84
N THR A 91 29.78 -10.47 -9.30
CA THR A 91 30.18 -10.31 -7.91
C THR A 91 30.95 -8.99 -7.76
N THR A 92 31.09 -8.50 -6.53
CA THR A 92 31.68 -7.17 -6.28
C THR A 92 33.11 -7.02 -6.81
N LYS A 93 33.89 -8.12 -6.83
CA LYS A 93 35.28 -8.19 -7.32
C LYS A 93 35.38 -8.29 -8.85
N GLN A 94 34.39 -8.92 -9.48
CA GLN A 94 34.40 -9.14 -10.93
C GLN A 94 34.21 -7.84 -11.70
N LEU A 95 33.48 -6.85 -11.17
CA LEU A 95 33.24 -5.57 -11.84
C LEU A 95 34.55 -4.89 -12.29
N TRP A 96 35.52 -4.80 -11.37
CA TRP A 96 36.83 -4.20 -11.64
C TRP A 96 37.62 -4.98 -12.69
N SER A 97 37.50 -6.31 -12.67
CA SER A 97 38.23 -7.20 -13.58
C SER A 97 37.60 -7.29 -14.97
N TYR A 98 36.27 -7.10 -15.05
CA TYR A 98 35.48 -7.24 -16.26
C TYR A 98 35.64 -6.05 -17.20
N TYR A 99 35.47 -4.82 -16.72
CA TYR A 99 35.64 -3.61 -17.53
C TYR A 99 37.09 -3.14 -17.49
N ALA A 100 37.79 -3.27 -18.62
CA ALA A 100 39.18 -2.81 -18.73
C ALA A 100 39.30 -1.29 -18.50
N ASP A 101 38.29 -0.52 -18.88
CA ASP A 101 38.25 0.94 -18.72
C ASP A 101 38.43 1.39 -17.28
N LEU A 102 37.86 0.67 -16.31
CA LEU A 102 37.96 1.03 -14.88
C LEU A 102 39.40 0.93 -14.34
N GLN A 103 40.27 0.18 -15.04
CA GLN A 103 41.68 0.03 -14.68
C GLN A 103 42.58 1.03 -15.42
N ASP A 104 42.02 1.81 -16.34
CA ASP A 104 42.79 2.74 -17.13
C ASP A 104 43.18 3.98 -16.31
N PRO A 105 44.47 4.38 -16.28
CA PRO A 105 44.92 5.55 -15.54
C PRO A 105 44.23 6.87 -15.94
N ASP A 106 43.75 6.98 -17.18
CA ASP A 106 43.05 8.18 -17.68
C ASP A 106 41.54 8.14 -17.35
N TYR A 107 41.08 7.15 -16.58
CA TYR A 107 39.72 7.09 -16.02
C TYR A 107 39.64 7.97 -14.75
N ALA A 108 39.71 9.29 -14.94
CA ALA A 108 39.55 10.25 -13.87
C ALA A 108 38.05 10.56 -13.63
N THR A 109 37.65 10.64 -12.35
CA THR A 109 36.28 11.04 -11.97
C THR A 109 36.25 11.83 -10.67
N HIS A 110 35.30 12.76 -10.56
CA HIS A 110 35.05 13.55 -9.35
C HIS A 110 33.96 12.96 -8.43
N PHE A 111 33.28 11.89 -8.86
CA PHE A 111 32.37 11.13 -7.99
C PHE A 111 32.27 9.67 -8.41
N ALA A 112 31.93 8.79 -7.46
CA ALA A 112 31.60 7.41 -7.75
C ALA A 112 30.44 6.93 -6.86
N MET A 113 29.40 6.39 -7.49
CA MET A 113 28.29 5.72 -6.81
C MET A 113 28.36 4.23 -7.13
N VAL A 114 28.44 3.41 -6.10
CA VAL A 114 28.53 1.95 -6.26
C VAL A 114 27.35 1.26 -5.61
N HIS A 115 26.91 0.15 -6.17
CA HIS A 115 25.85 -0.66 -5.59
C HIS A 115 26.09 -2.15 -5.80
N ASN A 116 25.73 -2.95 -4.80
CA ASN A 116 25.67 -4.41 -4.87
C ASN A 116 24.25 -4.85 -4.48
N ARG A 117 23.59 -5.60 -5.36
CA ARG A 117 22.19 -6.00 -5.20
C ARG A 117 22.07 -7.35 -4.48
N PHE A 118 20.97 -7.51 -3.73
CA PHE A 118 20.51 -8.80 -3.22
C PHE A 118 19.12 -9.06 -3.80
N SER A 119 18.94 -10.22 -4.43
CA SER A 119 17.68 -10.63 -5.07
C SER A 119 17.09 -11.85 -4.37
N THR A 120 15.76 -11.94 -4.38
CA THR A 120 15.03 -13.17 -4.01
C THR A 120 14.95 -14.19 -5.14
N ASN A 121 15.64 -13.94 -6.26
CA ASN A 121 15.60 -14.76 -7.47
C ASN A 121 16.99 -15.34 -7.75
N THR A 122 17.05 -16.59 -8.20
CA THR A 122 18.30 -17.22 -8.66
C THR A 122 18.62 -16.96 -10.12
N LEU A 123 17.72 -16.30 -10.85
CA LEU A 123 17.85 -15.97 -12.27
C LEU A 123 18.00 -14.45 -12.43
N PRO A 124 19.22 -13.95 -12.59
CA PRO A 124 19.47 -12.51 -12.71
C PRO A 124 19.02 -11.94 -14.06
N THR A 125 18.72 -10.64 -14.07
CA THR A 125 18.34 -9.86 -15.26
C THR A 125 19.14 -8.57 -15.30
N TRP A 126 19.93 -8.36 -16.36
CA TRP A 126 20.91 -7.28 -16.52
C TRP A 126 20.33 -5.89 -16.22
N GLY A 127 19.17 -5.55 -16.81
CA GLY A 127 18.48 -4.27 -16.58
C GLY A 127 17.96 -4.01 -15.16
N ARG A 128 18.13 -4.94 -14.22
CA ARG A 128 17.77 -4.75 -12.79
C ARG A 128 18.98 -4.51 -11.88
N ALA A 129 20.19 -4.53 -12.44
CA ALA A 129 21.37 -4.10 -11.69
C ALA A 129 21.25 -2.61 -11.34
N HIS A 130 22.06 -2.19 -10.38
CA HIS A 130 22.18 -0.79 -9.97
C HIS A 130 23.63 -0.33 -10.16
N PRO A 131 23.93 0.98 -10.17
CA PRO A 131 22.98 2.12 -10.12
C PRO A 131 22.02 2.17 -11.31
N GLN A 132 20.87 2.84 -11.13
CA GLN A 132 19.95 3.25 -12.20
C GLN A 132 20.47 4.55 -12.85
N ARG A 133 19.65 5.29 -13.60
CA ARG A 133 20.12 6.48 -14.35
C ARG A 133 20.49 7.63 -13.43
N MET A 134 19.74 7.80 -12.33
CA MET A 134 19.96 8.86 -11.35
C MET A 134 20.17 8.34 -9.93
N ILE A 135 19.70 7.14 -9.61
CA ILE A 135 19.74 6.63 -8.23
C ILE A 135 20.37 5.24 -8.04
N ALA A 136 20.90 4.99 -6.85
CA ALA A 136 21.06 3.65 -6.28
C ALA A 136 20.20 3.53 -5.02
N HIS A 137 19.49 2.41 -4.89
CA HIS A 137 18.52 2.21 -3.83
C HIS A 137 18.81 0.91 -3.08
N ASN A 138 19.09 1.03 -1.78
CA ASN A 138 19.17 -0.09 -0.86
C ASN A 138 17.91 -0.08 0.01
N GLY A 139 16.95 -0.95 -0.30
CA GLY A 139 15.64 -0.87 0.30
C GLY A 139 14.57 -1.63 -0.47
N GLU A 140 13.31 -1.36 -0.12
CA GLU A 140 12.11 -1.87 -0.78
C GLU A 140 11.01 -0.80 -0.69
N ILE A 141 10.40 -0.43 -1.81
CA ILE A 141 9.24 0.49 -1.79
C ILE A 141 7.95 -0.32 -1.58
N ASN A 142 7.36 -0.23 -0.39
CA ASN A 142 6.19 -1.03 0.00
C ASN A 142 4.83 -0.44 -0.47
N THR A 143 4.85 0.74 -1.08
CA THR A 143 3.66 1.42 -1.64
C THR A 143 3.66 1.45 -3.18
N LEU A 144 4.54 0.66 -3.81
CA LEU A 144 4.84 0.73 -5.25
C LEU A 144 3.58 0.68 -6.13
N SER A 145 2.68 -0.28 -5.91
CA SER A 145 1.47 -0.44 -6.75
C SER A 145 0.62 0.84 -6.79
N GLY A 146 0.46 1.51 -5.64
CA GLY A 146 -0.28 2.78 -5.54
C GLY A 146 0.45 3.90 -6.27
N ASN A 147 1.76 4.02 -6.03
CA ASN A 147 2.62 5.01 -6.67
C ASN A 147 2.58 4.89 -8.20
N VAL A 148 2.73 3.68 -8.73
CA VAL A 148 2.70 3.41 -10.18
C VAL A 148 1.33 3.75 -10.79
N ASN A 149 0.25 3.33 -10.12
CA ASN A 149 -1.11 3.59 -10.60
C ASN A 149 -1.41 5.10 -10.66
N TYR A 150 -1.00 5.86 -9.65
CA TYR A 150 -1.21 7.31 -9.64
C TYR A 150 -0.28 8.05 -10.58
N SER A 151 0.97 7.63 -10.75
CA SER A 151 1.85 8.18 -11.80
C SER A 151 1.23 8.02 -13.19
N ARG A 152 0.71 6.84 -13.52
CA ARG A 152 -0.01 6.60 -14.80
C ARG A 152 -1.26 7.48 -14.96
N ALA A 153 -1.99 7.69 -13.87
CA ALA A 153 -3.18 8.53 -13.89
C ALA A 153 -2.87 10.02 -14.06
N ARG A 154 -1.70 10.48 -13.60
CA ARG A 154 -1.23 11.88 -13.72
C ARG A 154 -0.83 12.25 -15.15
N GLU A 155 -0.42 11.28 -15.96
CA GLU A 155 0.07 11.51 -17.33
C GLU A 155 -0.87 12.39 -18.19
N SER A 156 -2.18 12.33 -17.98
CA SER A 156 -3.15 13.14 -18.73
C SER A 156 -3.14 14.63 -18.39
N LEU A 157 -2.57 15.00 -17.23
CA LEU A 157 -2.52 16.37 -16.70
C LEU A 157 -1.16 17.03 -16.89
N MET A 158 -0.18 16.31 -17.42
CA MET A 158 1.21 16.78 -17.49
C MET A 158 1.40 17.74 -18.67
N GLU A 159 1.90 18.93 -18.35
CA GLU A 159 2.38 19.91 -19.32
C GLU A 159 3.73 20.44 -18.85
N SER A 160 4.74 20.41 -19.72
CA SER A 160 6.08 20.92 -19.39
C SER A 160 6.27 22.31 -19.99
N ARG A 161 7.06 23.16 -19.33
CA ARG A 161 7.56 24.42 -19.92
C ARG A 161 8.74 24.19 -20.88
N LEU A 162 9.45 23.08 -20.73
CA LEU A 162 10.70 22.78 -21.45
C LEU A 162 10.44 21.95 -22.71
N PHE A 163 9.48 21.04 -22.65
CA PHE A 163 9.16 20.13 -23.74
C PHE A 163 7.78 20.43 -24.34
N PRO A 164 7.65 20.48 -25.68
CA PRO A 164 6.35 20.55 -26.33
C PRO A 164 5.46 19.37 -25.94
N THR A 165 4.15 19.61 -25.83
CA THR A 165 3.17 18.61 -25.40
C THR A 165 3.17 17.35 -26.26
N GLU A 166 3.39 17.49 -27.57
CA GLU A 166 3.49 16.37 -28.51
C GLU A 166 4.67 15.47 -28.17
N LEU A 167 5.86 16.04 -27.97
CA LEU A 167 7.05 15.28 -27.60
C LEU A 167 6.87 14.58 -26.26
N LEU A 168 6.31 15.28 -25.27
CA LEU A 168 6.04 14.69 -23.95
C LEU A 168 5.12 13.48 -24.08
N ARG A 169 4.02 13.59 -24.85
CA ARG A 169 3.03 12.53 -24.99
C ARG A 169 3.50 11.35 -25.83
N ASP A 170 4.24 11.62 -26.91
CA ASP A 170 4.57 10.60 -27.92
C ASP A 170 5.91 9.90 -27.65
N LYS A 171 6.81 10.52 -26.86
CA LYS A 171 8.17 10.00 -26.62
C LYS A 171 8.53 9.78 -25.15
N LEU A 172 7.94 10.51 -24.21
CA LEU A 172 8.31 10.44 -22.80
C LEU A 172 7.30 9.68 -21.93
N LEU A 173 6.14 9.31 -22.47
CA LEU A 173 5.14 8.50 -21.79
C LEU A 173 5.16 7.05 -22.29
N PRO A 174 4.86 6.05 -21.43
CA PRO A 174 4.49 6.18 -20.02
C PRO A 174 5.67 6.61 -19.11
N ILE A 175 5.38 7.30 -18.01
CA ILE A 175 6.43 7.79 -17.09
C ILE A 175 7.21 6.60 -16.51
N ILE A 176 6.48 5.57 -16.06
CA ILE A 176 7.06 4.36 -15.47
C ILE A 176 6.96 3.25 -16.51
N GLU A 177 8.13 2.73 -16.90
CA GLU A 177 8.24 1.63 -17.85
C GLU A 177 7.61 0.34 -17.28
N ALA A 178 7.17 -0.56 -18.17
CA ALA A 178 6.60 -1.83 -17.75
C ALA A 178 7.66 -2.76 -17.15
N GLU A 179 7.28 -3.58 -16.17
CA GLU A 179 8.12 -4.64 -15.57
C GLU A 179 9.41 -4.16 -14.84
N MET A 180 9.50 -2.86 -14.57
CA MET A 180 10.57 -2.28 -13.76
C MET A 180 10.54 -2.78 -12.33
N SER A 181 11.71 -2.80 -11.69
CA SER A 181 11.80 -2.94 -10.25
C SER A 181 11.16 -1.74 -9.55
N ASP A 182 10.91 -1.88 -8.25
CA ASP A 182 10.49 -0.78 -7.37
C ASP A 182 11.41 0.44 -7.50
N SER A 183 12.71 0.17 -7.53
CA SER A 183 13.77 1.16 -7.58
C SER A 183 13.89 1.80 -8.96
N GLY A 184 13.73 1.01 -10.03
CA GLY A 184 13.68 1.54 -11.40
C GLY A 184 12.44 2.41 -11.64
N SER A 185 11.31 2.05 -11.04
CA SER A 185 10.09 2.86 -11.10
C SER A 185 10.26 4.21 -10.39
N LEU A 186 10.96 4.22 -9.25
CA LEU A 186 11.33 5.44 -8.54
C LEU A 186 12.31 6.30 -9.35
N ASP A 187 13.32 5.68 -9.97
CA ASP A 187 14.29 6.34 -10.84
C ASP A 187 13.60 7.02 -12.03
N ASN A 188 12.71 6.31 -12.74
CA ASN A 188 11.93 6.87 -13.84
C ASN A 188 11.10 8.09 -13.41
N MET A 189 10.42 8.00 -12.26
CA MET A 189 9.61 9.08 -11.75
C MET A 189 10.46 10.30 -11.38
N LEU A 190 11.60 10.08 -10.73
CA LEU A 190 12.54 11.12 -10.33
C LEU A 190 13.17 11.80 -11.55
N GLU A 191 13.65 11.01 -12.52
CA GLU A 191 14.22 11.47 -13.79
C GLU A 191 13.22 12.33 -14.57
N PHE A 192 11.97 11.87 -14.66
CA PHE A 192 10.90 12.60 -15.33
C PHE A 192 10.62 13.96 -14.66
N LEU A 193 10.53 14.02 -13.34
CA LEU A 193 10.30 15.27 -12.61
C LEU A 193 11.49 16.23 -12.73
N TYR A 194 12.71 15.72 -12.61
CA TYR A 194 13.92 16.52 -12.73
C TYR A 194 14.01 17.19 -14.11
N HIS A 195 13.94 16.39 -15.19
CA HIS A 195 14.09 16.91 -16.54
C HIS A 195 12.87 17.68 -17.05
N CYS A 196 11.64 17.20 -16.79
CA CYS A 196 10.44 17.81 -17.36
C CYS A 196 9.85 18.91 -16.47
N GLY A 197 10.13 18.91 -15.17
CA GLY A 197 9.54 19.82 -14.17
C GLY A 197 10.42 21.01 -13.77
N ASN A 198 11.67 21.05 -14.23
CA ASN A 198 12.64 22.10 -13.88
C ASN A 198 12.85 22.23 -12.36
N TYR A 199 12.79 21.10 -11.66
CA TYR A 199 13.09 20.99 -10.24
C TYR A 199 14.58 20.74 -10.03
N SER A 200 15.13 21.18 -8.91
CA SER A 200 16.46 20.70 -8.51
C SER A 200 16.38 19.22 -8.08
N LEU A 201 17.43 18.42 -8.33
CA LEU A 201 17.42 17.02 -7.91
C LEU A 201 17.12 16.83 -6.41
N PRO A 202 17.71 17.60 -5.48
CA PRO A 202 17.40 17.46 -4.06
C PRO A 202 15.94 17.78 -3.73
N GLU A 203 15.32 18.71 -4.44
CA GLU A 203 13.90 19.06 -4.29
C GLU A 203 13.00 17.90 -4.70
N VAL A 204 13.23 17.28 -5.86
CA VAL A 204 12.48 16.09 -6.30
C VAL A 204 12.60 14.96 -5.29
N VAL A 205 13.82 14.71 -4.78
CA VAL A 205 14.08 13.65 -3.81
C VAL A 205 13.28 13.86 -2.53
N ILE A 206 13.26 15.07 -1.95
CA ILE A 206 12.50 15.33 -0.72
C ILE A 206 10.99 15.44 -0.95
N MET A 207 10.54 15.65 -2.19
CA MET A 207 9.11 15.56 -2.55
C MET A 207 8.64 14.11 -2.61
N LEU A 208 9.44 13.20 -3.18
CA LEU A 208 9.10 11.77 -3.30
C LEU A 208 9.34 11.00 -1.98
N ILE A 209 10.41 11.33 -1.26
CA ILE A 209 10.82 10.70 0.02
C ILE A 209 10.87 11.77 1.12
N PRO A 210 9.71 12.33 1.54
CA PRO A 210 9.67 13.39 2.54
C PRO A 210 9.93 12.85 3.95
N GLU A 211 10.56 13.68 4.79
CA GLU A 211 10.69 13.42 6.22
C GLU A 211 9.33 13.38 6.93
N ALA A 212 9.27 12.82 8.15
CA ALA A 212 8.04 12.77 8.92
C ALA A 212 7.66 14.17 9.46
N TRP A 213 6.79 14.88 8.73
CA TRP A 213 6.43 16.27 9.04
C TRP A 213 5.01 16.47 9.60
N HIS A 214 4.08 15.52 9.38
CA HIS A 214 2.64 15.73 9.63
C HIS A 214 2.30 15.98 11.11
N ASN A 215 3.03 15.31 12.01
CA ASN A 215 2.81 15.40 13.46
C ASN A 215 3.74 16.43 14.14
N LEU A 216 4.53 17.20 13.36
CA LEU A 216 5.37 18.27 13.86
C LEU A 216 4.59 19.59 13.84
N ASP A 217 4.79 20.40 14.87
CA ASP A 217 4.11 21.68 15.03
C ASP A 217 5.08 22.85 14.87
N PRO A 218 5.01 23.62 13.77
CA PRO A 218 5.90 24.76 13.57
C PRO A 218 5.69 25.86 14.60
N THR A 219 4.51 25.96 15.23
CA THR A 219 4.23 26.95 16.28
C THR A 219 4.93 26.62 17.60
N LYS A 220 5.29 25.35 17.82
CA LYS A 220 6.05 24.88 18.98
C LYS A 220 7.56 24.87 18.75
N GLY A 221 8.00 25.23 17.55
CA GLY A 221 9.41 25.22 17.17
C GLY A 221 9.94 23.84 16.78
N ASP A 222 9.07 22.85 16.54
CA ASP A 222 9.50 21.50 16.10
C ASP A 222 10.11 21.51 14.70
N MET A 223 9.68 22.45 13.85
CA MET A 223 10.12 22.62 12.47
C MET A 223 9.94 24.08 12.02
N PRO A 224 10.83 24.64 11.17
CA PRO A 224 10.60 25.95 10.57
C PRO A 224 9.32 26.01 9.73
N GLN A 225 8.54 27.09 9.85
CA GLN A 225 7.25 27.24 9.14
C GLN A 225 7.38 27.06 7.62
N ALA A 226 8.37 27.68 6.98
CA ALA A 226 8.59 27.56 5.54
C ALA A 226 8.77 26.09 5.09
N LYS A 227 9.51 25.30 5.89
CA LYS A 227 9.77 23.88 5.62
C LYS A 227 8.50 23.05 5.74
N TRP A 228 7.70 23.33 6.76
CA TRP A 228 6.40 22.68 6.96
C TRP A 228 5.42 23.02 5.81
N ASP A 229 5.38 24.29 5.39
CA ASP A 229 4.57 24.75 4.26
C ASP A 229 4.99 24.09 2.94
N PHE A 230 6.30 23.95 2.69
CA PHE A 230 6.82 23.23 1.53
C PHE A 230 6.33 21.78 1.49
N PHE A 231 6.50 21.03 2.59
CA PHE A 231 6.08 19.63 2.62
C PHE A 231 4.57 19.47 2.49
N ARG A 232 3.80 20.38 3.09
CA ARG A 232 2.34 20.40 2.93
C ARG A 232 1.91 20.69 1.50
N TRP A 233 2.58 21.61 0.81
CA TRP A 233 2.34 21.86 -0.61
C TRP A 233 2.75 20.65 -1.48
N ALA A 234 3.92 20.06 -1.24
CA ALA A 234 4.39 18.87 -1.97
C ALA A 234 3.43 17.69 -1.83
N ALA A 235 2.89 17.48 -0.62
CA ALA A 235 1.91 16.44 -0.33
C ALA A 235 0.55 16.64 -1.05
N CYS A 236 0.23 17.85 -1.55
CA CYS A 236 -0.92 18.01 -2.43
C CYS A 236 -0.72 17.33 -3.79
N SER A 237 0.53 17.19 -4.23
CA SER A 237 0.92 16.67 -5.54
C SER A 237 1.33 15.20 -5.48
N PHE A 238 2.09 14.81 -4.45
CA PHE A 238 2.67 13.47 -4.33
C PHE A 238 2.31 12.80 -3.01
N GLU A 239 1.87 11.56 -3.12
CA GLU A 239 1.99 10.59 -2.04
C GLU A 239 3.46 10.15 -1.88
N PRO A 240 3.95 9.97 -0.64
CA PRO A 240 5.28 9.43 -0.41
C PRO A 240 5.50 8.07 -1.08
N TRP A 241 6.71 7.85 -1.58
CA TRP A 241 7.21 6.53 -1.95
C TRP A 241 7.80 5.91 -0.68
N ASP A 242 6.97 5.15 0.03
CA ASP A 242 7.25 4.67 1.38
C ASP A 242 7.92 3.30 1.39
N GLY A 243 8.53 2.95 2.53
CA GLY A 243 9.28 1.72 2.73
C GLY A 243 10.72 1.97 3.18
N PRO A 244 11.44 0.91 3.60
CA PRO A 244 12.85 1.04 3.97
C PRO A 244 13.66 1.52 2.77
N ALA A 245 14.34 2.65 2.87
CA ALA A 245 15.09 3.18 1.72
C ALA A 245 16.34 3.94 2.18
N LEU A 246 17.48 3.52 1.66
CA LEU A 246 18.65 4.38 1.47
C LEU A 246 18.78 4.64 -0.02
N VAL A 247 18.48 5.87 -0.44
CA VAL A 247 18.59 6.30 -1.83
C VAL A 247 19.79 7.22 -1.95
N VAL A 248 20.78 6.80 -2.73
CA VAL A 248 21.88 7.64 -3.19
C VAL A 248 21.50 8.15 -4.58
N PHE A 249 21.66 9.45 -4.83
CA PHE A 249 21.23 10.09 -6.07
C PHE A 249 22.33 10.99 -6.63
N CYS A 250 22.36 11.15 -7.95
CA CYS A 250 23.31 11.99 -8.65
C CYS A 250 22.73 12.60 -9.94
N ASP A 251 23.07 13.86 -10.24
CA ASP A 251 22.84 14.50 -11.56
C ASP A 251 24.15 14.96 -12.24
N GLY A 252 25.29 14.48 -11.74
CA GLY A 252 26.64 14.87 -12.19
C GLY A 252 27.21 16.11 -11.47
N ARG A 253 26.34 17.00 -10.94
CA ARG A 253 26.74 18.10 -10.06
C ARG A 253 26.55 17.73 -8.60
N TYR A 254 25.33 17.38 -8.23
CA TYR A 254 24.98 16.95 -6.89
C TYR A 254 25.20 15.45 -6.79
N ILE A 255 25.88 15.02 -5.73
CA ILE A 255 25.84 13.64 -5.28
C ILE A 255 25.40 13.63 -3.82
N GLY A 256 24.36 12.86 -3.51
CA GLY A 256 23.82 12.84 -2.17
C GLY A 256 23.11 11.56 -1.82
N ALA A 257 22.70 11.45 -0.56
CA ALA A 257 21.91 10.35 -0.06
C ALA A 257 20.80 10.84 0.87
N VAL A 258 19.67 10.15 0.81
CA VAL A 258 18.51 10.34 1.69
C VAL A 258 18.13 9.01 2.33
N LEU A 259 17.67 9.07 3.57
CA LEU A 259 16.98 7.95 4.21
C LEU A 259 15.47 8.15 4.17
N ASP A 260 14.76 7.03 4.15
CA ASP A 260 13.33 7.00 4.40
C ASP A 260 12.96 7.69 5.72
N ARG A 261 11.67 8.01 5.86
CA ARG A 261 11.13 8.75 7.01
C ARG A 261 11.28 8.05 8.36
N ASN A 262 11.49 6.74 8.36
CA ASN A 262 11.67 5.93 9.56
C ASN A 262 13.16 5.65 9.82
N GLY A 263 14.02 5.82 8.80
CA GLY A 263 15.46 5.55 8.86
C GLY A 263 15.75 4.06 9.01
N LEU A 264 15.05 3.22 8.25
CA LEU A 264 15.10 1.75 8.39
C LEU A 264 16.37 1.12 7.80
N ARG A 265 17.12 1.88 6.99
CA ARG A 265 18.39 1.44 6.40
C ARG A 265 19.57 2.19 7.01
N PRO A 266 20.71 1.52 7.24
CA PRO A 266 21.89 2.18 7.80
C PRO A 266 22.60 2.99 6.72
N ALA A 267 23.03 4.21 7.07
CA ALA A 267 23.93 5.02 6.26
C ALA A 267 24.93 5.77 7.16
N ARG A 268 26.21 5.63 6.85
CA ARG A 268 27.35 6.21 7.56
C ARG A 268 28.19 7.00 6.58
N PHE A 269 28.68 8.15 7.02
CA PHE A 269 29.57 8.97 6.20
C PHE A 269 30.79 9.43 6.98
N CYS A 270 31.88 9.67 6.26
CA CYS A 270 33.05 10.38 6.78
C CYS A 270 33.63 11.33 5.72
N ALA A 271 33.99 12.53 6.17
CA ALA A 271 34.73 13.50 5.39
C ALA A 271 36.18 13.57 5.91
N THR A 272 37.14 13.64 5.00
CA THR A 272 38.57 13.62 5.27
C THR A 272 39.24 14.96 4.95
N SER A 273 40.49 15.14 5.34
CA SER A 273 41.23 16.41 5.20
C SER A 273 41.74 16.68 3.79
N ASP A 274 41.67 15.69 2.91
CA ASP A 274 41.95 15.73 1.48
C ASP A 274 40.67 15.96 0.64
N ASP A 275 39.63 16.54 1.26
CA ASP A 275 38.35 16.90 0.64
C ASP A 275 37.53 15.72 0.06
N MET A 276 37.81 14.49 0.50
CA MET A 276 37.02 13.30 0.12
C MET A 276 35.86 13.06 1.08
N VAL A 277 34.70 12.66 0.53
CA VAL A 277 33.52 12.25 1.30
C VAL A 277 33.14 10.82 0.93
N TYR A 278 33.16 9.94 1.92
CA TYR A 278 32.77 8.55 1.77
C TYR A 278 31.43 8.30 2.45
N LEU A 279 30.47 7.70 1.74
CA LEU A 279 29.18 7.27 2.30
C LEU A 279 28.94 5.80 1.97
N ALA A 280 28.53 5.03 2.97
CA ALA A 280 28.19 3.62 2.80
C ALA A 280 27.20 3.13 3.86
N SER A 281 26.65 1.94 3.65
CA SER A 281 25.79 1.28 4.63
C SER A 281 26.54 0.83 5.90
N GLU A 282 27.87 0.74 5.86
CA GLU A 282 28.73 0.33 6.99
C GLU A 282 29.94 1.26 7.14
N VAL A 283 30.63 1.12 8.29
CA VAL A 283 31.93 1.76 8.52
C VAL A 283 33.05 0.79 8.15
N GLY A 284 34.23 1.30 7.76
CA GLY A 284 35.40 0.46 7.44
C GLY A 284 35.45 -0.05 5.99
N VAL A 285 34.68 0.57 5.09
CA VAL A 285 34.60 0.18 3.66
C VAL A 285 35.71 0.78 2.78
N VAL A 286 36.47 1.73 3.32
CA VAL A 286 37.61 2.42 2.69
C VAL A 286 38.75 2.46 3.71
N ASP A 287 39.97 2.20 3.24
CA ASP A 287 41.19 2.47 4.00
C ASP A 287 41.59 3.92 3.72
N VAL A 288 41.54 4.74 4.75
CA VAL A 288 42.01 6.13 4.68
C VAL A 288 43.52 6.10 4.95
N PRO A 289 44.37 6.69 4.09
CA PRO A 289 45.81 6.76 4.32
C PRO A 289 46.17 7.38 5.67
N ASP A 290 47.27 6.94 6.29
CA ASP A 290 47.67 7.36 7.64
C ASP A 290 47.94 8.88 7.75
N ASP A 291 48.31 9.52 6.65
CA ASP A 291 48.55 10.97 6.53
C ASP A 291 47.27 11.80 6.33
N VAL A 292 46.13 11.16 6.04
CA VAL A 292 44.83 11.80 5.82
C VAL A 292 43.98 11.74 7.10
N ARG A 293 43.62 12.90 7.65
CA ARG A 293 42.82 12.98 8.88
C ARG A 293 41.32 12.96 8.58
N ILE A 294 40.55 12.21 9.36
CA ILE A 294 39.08 12.32 9.35
C ILE A 294 38.66 13.66 9.99
N VAL A 295 38.00 14.53 9.21
CA VAL A 295 37.48 15.83 9.66
C VAL A 295 36.11 15.65 10.32
N GLN A 296 35.24 14.85 9.71
CA GLN A 296 33.88 14.62 10.19
C GLN A 296 33.50 13.16 10.01
N LYS A 297 32.79 12.57 10.99
CA LYS A 297 32.22 11.23 10.89
C LYS A 297 30.82 11.23 11.48
N GLY A 298 29.86 10.66 10.75
CA GLY A 298 28.46 10.73 11.12
C GLY A 298 27.63 9.55 10.65
N ARG A 299 26.36 9.57 11.03
CA ARG A 299 25.31 8.70 10.49
C ARG A 299 24.18 9.56 9.95
N LEU A 300 23.57 9.11 8.87
CA LEU A 300 22.36 9.74 8.36
C LEU A 300 21.20 9.42 9.32
N LYS A 301 20.38 10.42 9.61
CA LYS A 301 19.15 10.26 10.40
C LYS A 301 17.96 10.21 9.45
N ALA A 302 16.84 9.67 9.92
CA ALA A 302 15.59 9.60 9.16
C ALA A 302 15.24 10.95 8.51
N GLY A 303 14.96 10.94 7.20
CA GLY A 303 14.59 12.12 6.42
C GLY A 303 15.69 13.17 6.19
N ARG A 304 16.92 12.99 6.69
CA ARG A 304 18.04 13.92 6.49
C ARG A 304 18.78 13.63 5.19
N LEU A 305 19.33 14.68 4.57
CA LEU A 305 20.23 14.59 3.43
C LEU A 305 21.70 14.66 3.88
N VAL A 306 22.56 13.93 3.17
CA VAL A 306 24.00 14.21 3.07
C VAL A 306 24.26 14.44 1.59
N ILE A 307 24.76 15.62 1.22
CA ILE A 307 24.86 16.02 -0.18
C ILE A 307 26.09 16.89 -0.42
N VAL A 308 26.81 16.58 -1.48
CA VAL A 308 27.99 17.31 -1.95
C VAL A 308 27.63 18.02 -3.24
N ASP A 309 27.98 19.29 -3.35
CA ASP A 309 27.93 20.05 -4.60
C ASP A 309 29.34 20.07 -5.21
N THR A 310 29.53 19.33 -6.30
CA THR A 310 30.86 19.15 -6.91
C THR A 310 31.35 20.41 -7.62
N GLN A 311 30.45 21.35 -7.97
CA GLN A 311 30.84 22.63 -8.55
C GLN A 311 31.33 23.62 -7.49
N VAL A 312 30.72 23.60 -6.30
CA VAL A 312 31.17 24.42 -5.15
C VAL A 312 32.34 23.77 -4.42
N GLY A 313 32.46 22.44 -4.52
CA GLY A 313 33.49 21.67 -3.82
C GLY A 313 33.23 21.55 -2.32
N ALA A 314 31.97 21.46 -1.90
CA ALA A 314 31.61 21.47 -0.49
C ALA A 314 30.47 20.50 -0.14
N LEU A 315 30.55 19.94 1.07
CA LEU A 315 29.43 19.25 1.72
C LEU A 315 28.40 20.31 2.16
N LEU A 316 27.18 20.20 1.68
CA LEU A 316 26.11 21.14 2.00
C LEU A 316 25.44 20.80 3.33
N ASP A 317 24.99 21.84 4.03
CA ASP A 317 24.15 21.69 5.22
C ASP A 317 22.70 21.38 4.81
N ASP A 318 22.15 20.29 5.39
CA ASP A 318 20.80 19.80 5.12
C ASP A 318 19.71 20.83 5.43
N GLU A 319 19.80 21.54 6.56
CA GLU A 319 18.78 22.51 6.94
C GLU A 319 18.84 23.76 6.08
N MET A 320 20.05 24.26 5.77
CA MET A 320 20.20 25.40 4.86
C MET A 320 19.70 25.07 3.45
N LEU A 321 20.00 23.88 2.93
CA LEU A 321 19.53 23.44 1.61
C LEU A 321 18.01 23.33 1.57
N LYS A 322 17.41 22.64 2.56
CA LYS A 322 15.95 22.51 2.65
C LYS A 322 15.28 23.86 2.87
N HIS A 323 15.88 24.76 3.64
CA HIS A 323 15.37 26.11 3.83
C HIS A 323 15.37 26.90 2.51
N LYS A 324 16.45 26.81 1.72
CA LYS A 324 16.53 27.44 0.39
C LYS A 324 15.43 26.92 -0.54
N ILE A 325 15.22 25.60 -0.60
CA ILE A 325 14.14 24.99 -1.38
C ILE A 325 12.77 25.48 -0.87
N ALA A 326 12.54 25.40 0.43
CA ALA A 326 11.29 25.77 1.08
C ALA A 326 10.93 27.28 0.96
N THR A 327 11.89 28.12 0.59
CA THR A 327 11.71 29.57 0.39
C THR A 327 11.76 29.98 -1.09
N THR A 328 11.91 29.03 -2.01
CA THR A 328 11.97 29.28 -3.46
C THR A 328 10.64 29.86 -3.97
N HIS A 329 9.52 29.44 -3.37
CA HIS A 329 8.19 29.94 -3.68
C HIS A 329 7.43 30.30 -2.40
N PRO A 330 6.41 31.18 -2.48
CA PRO A 330 5.61 31.57 -1.31
C PRO A 330 4.55 30.49 -0.96
N TYR A 331 5.00 29.28 -0.62
CA TYR A 331 4.13 28.13 -0.35
C TYR A 331 3.10 28.40 0.75
N GLY A 332 3.49 29.10 1.82
CA GLY A 332 2.57 29.48 2.91
C GLY A 332 1.41 30.36 2.45
N GLU A 333 1.66 31.30 1.53
CA GLU A 333 0.59 32.12 0.94
C GLU A 333 -0.33 31.28 0.06
N TRP A 334 0.25 30.40 -0.76
CA TRP A 334 -0.51 29.50 -1.64
C TRP A 334 -1.42 28.56 -0.84
N LEU A 335 -0.91 28.02 0.27
CA LEU A 335 -1.67 27.16 1.18
C LEU A 335 -2.79 27.94 1.88
N THR A 336 -2.50 29.12 2.40
CA THR A 336 -3.48 29.95 3.12
C THR A 336 -4.67 30.32 2.22
N ARG A 337 -4.41 30.63 0.94
CA ARG A 337 -5.44 30.99 -0.03
C ARG A 337 -6.20 29.77 -0.55
N GLY A 338 -5.49 28.73 -1.00
CA GLY A 338 -6.10 27.63 -1.75
C GLY A 338 -6.50 26.40 -0.94
N SER A 339 -5.82 26.07 0.17
CA SER A 339 -6.13 24.87 0.96
C SER A 339 -7.38 25.05 1.82
N ILE A 340 -8.24 24.04 1.86
CA ILE A 340 -9.42 24.00 2.75
C ILE A 340 -9.38 22.74 3.59
N THR A 341 -9.68 22.87 4.89
CA THR A 341 -9.92 21.74 5.79
C THR A 341 -11.42 21.56 6.00
N LEU A 342 -11.83 20.36 6.39
CA LEU A 342 -13.23 20.06 6.69
C LEU A 342 -13.79 20.97 7.82
N ASP A 343 -13.01 21.22 8.88
CA ASP A 343 -13.41 22.15 9.96
C ASP A 343 -13.61 23.58 9.47
N LYS A 344 -12.81 24.01 8.48
CA LYS A 344 -12.98 25.33 7.87
C LYS A 344 -14.25 25.37 7.03
N LEU A 345 -14.52 24.30 6.28
CA LEU A 345 -15.74 24.13 5.49
C LEU A 345 -16.99 24.20 6.39
N HIS A 346 -16.98 23.52 7.54
CA HIS A 346 -18.06 23.56 8.52
C HIS A 346 -18.26 24.93 9.15
N ARG A 347 -17.19 25.62 9.55
CA ARG A 347 -17.29 26.97 10.10
C ARG A 347 -17.91 27.93 9.09
N LEU A 348 -17.44 27.87 7.84
CA LEU A 348 -18.03 28.63 6.76
C LEU A 348 -19.52 28.30 6.66
N ALA A 349 -19.90 27.05 6.46
CA ALA A 349 -21.32 26.67 6.35
C ALA A 349 -22.18 26.98 7.59
N GLY A 350 -21.60 26.91 8.79
CA GLY A 350 -22.26 27.13 10.08
C GLY A 350 -22.61 28.59 10.34
N ASP A 351 -21.74 29.52 9.95
CA ASP A 351 -21.99 30.97 10.01
C ASP A 351 -23.14 31.42 9.09
N PHE A 352 -23.61 30.54 8.20
CA PHE A 352 -24.68 30.80 7.24
C PHE A 352 -26.06 30.19 7.60
N LYS A 353 -26.21 29.61 8.81
CA LYS A 353 -27.49 29.01 9.26
C LYS A 353 -28.66 29.97 9.41
N ASP A 354 -28.45 31.29 9.31
CA ASP A 354 -29.54 32.26 9.45
C ASP A 354 -30.45 32.38 8.22
N HIS A 355 -30.03 32.03 6.99
CA HIS A 355 -30.78 32.41 5.78
C HIS A 355 -30.99 31.36 4.67
N VAL A 356 -30.81 30.06 4.92
CA VAL A 356 -31.27 29.02 3.96
C VAL A 356 -32.08 27.94 4.66
N ILE A 357 -33.40 28.17 4.65
CA ILE A 357 -34.47 27.19 4.48
C ILE A 357 -34.26 25.86 5.20
N THR A 358 -34.96 25.75 6.32
CA THR A 358 -35.71 24.57 6.77
C THR A 358 -36.28 23.78 5.58
N THR A 359 -35.51 22.83 5.05
CA THR A 359 -36.03 21.69 4.30
C THR A 359 -35.50 20.45 4.97
N ASN A 360 -36.44 19.70 5.52
CA ASN A 360 -36.28 18.61 6.46
C ASN A 360 -35.65 19.04 7.79
N LYS A 361 -36.52 19.50 8.72
CA LYS A 361 -36.43 18.99 10.09
C LYS A 361 -36.01 17.53 9.96
N ASN A 362 -34.87 17.16 10.55
CA ASN A 362 -34.50 15.78 10.78
C ASN A 362 -35.78 15.02 11.13
N THR A 363 -36.35 14.31 10.16
CA THR A 363 -37.13 13.14 10.47
C THR A 363 -36.04 12.27 11.02
N ILE A 364 -35.86 12.32 12.34
CA ILE A 364 -35.37 11.16 13.07
C ILE A 364 -36.20 10.06 12.42
N PRO A 365 -35.60 9.14 11.63
CA PRO A 365 -36.34 7.99 11.15
C PRO A 365 -37.10 7.50 12.39
N GLU A 366 -38.43 7.29 12.29
CA GLU A 366 -39.19 6.68 13.38
C GLU A 366 -38.26 5.70 14.08
N LEU A 367 -38.00 5.86 15.40
CA LEU A 367 -36.94 5.11 16.07
C LEU A 367 -37.25 3.61 15.95
N VAL A 368 -36.81 3.02 14.84
CA VAL A 368 -36.97 1.62 14.54
C VAL A 368 -35.84 0.97 15.31
N SER A 369 -36.22 -0.02 16.11
CA SER A 369 -35.25 -0.86 16.79
C SER A 369 -34.23 -1.38 15.77
N VAL A 370 -32.94 -1.37 16.11
CA VAL A 370 -31.87 -1.83 15.20
C VAL A 370 -32.17 -3.26 14.72
N LEU A 371 -32.69 -4.11 15.60
CA LEU A 371 -33.05 -5.50 15.30
C LEU A 371 -34.25 -5.62 14.35
N LYS A 372 -35.06 -4.56 14.20
CA LYS A 372 -36.24 -4.53 13.34
C LYS A 372 -36.00 -3.78 12.03
N ASP A 373 -34.86 -3.12 11.87
CA ASP A 373 -34.53 -2.41 10.64
C ASP A 373 -34.13 -3.42 9.54
N PRO A 374 -34.95 -3.61 8.48
CA PRO A 374 -34.66 -4.58 7.41
C PRO A 374 -33.40 -4.23 6.62
N ARG A 375 -32.89 -2.99 6.72
CA ARG A 375 -31.62 -2.63 6.09
C ARG A 375 -30.43 -3.36 6.72
N MET A 376 -30.51 -3.73 8.00
CA MET A 376 -29.42 -4.43 8.70
C MET A 376 -29.05 -5.76 8.03
N PRO A 377 -29.96 -6.75 7.91
CA PRO A 377 -29.63 -8.00 7.24
C PRO A 377 -29.32 -7.81 5.74
N MET A 378 -29.97 -6.85 5.06
CA MET A 378 -29.68 -6.54 3.65
C MET A 378 -28.20 -6.17 3.43
N PHE A 379 -27.62 -5.39 4.34
CA PHE A 379 -26.21 -4.99 4.32
C PHE A 379 -25.28 -5.95 5.10
N GLY A 380 -25.76 -7.14 5.46
CA GLY A 380 -24.98 -8.18 6.13
C GLY A 380 -24.61 -7.85 7.59
N TYR A 381 -25.43 -7.06 8.29
CA TYR A 381 -25.34 -6.96 9.75
C TYR A 381 -26.01 -8.17 10.38
N ASN A 382 -25.45 -8.64 11.49
CA ASN A 382 -25.99 -9.76 12.27
C ASN A 382 -25.73 -9.50 13.75
N ALA A 383 -26.37 -10.28 14.62
CA ALA A 383 -26.26 -10.09 16.06
C ALA A 383 -24.79 -10.19 16.57
N GLU A 384 -23.97 -11.02 15.96
CA GLU A 384 -22.56 -11.19 16.32
C GLU A 384 -21.71 -9.98 15.96
N ASN A 385 -21.77 -9.49 14.72
CA ASN A 385 -20.96 -8.32 14.33
C ASN A 385 -21.39 -7.05 15.09
N ILE A 386 -22.68 -6.87 15.39
CA ILE A 386 -23.12 -5.75 16.23
C ILE A 386 -22.57 -5.89 17.65
N SER A 387 -22.80 -7.03 18.29
CA SER A 387 -22.46 -7.20 19.71
C SER A 387 -20.96 -7.32 19.96
N MET A 388 -20.25 -8.06 19.12
CA MET A 388 -18.83 -8.38 19.31
C MET A 388 -17.90 -7.35 18.67
N LEU A 389 -18.27 -6.68 17.59
CA LEU A 389 -17.38 -5.73 16.90
C LEU A 389 -17.84 -4.28 17.04
N LEU A 390 -19.08 -3.99 16.66
CA LEU A 390 -19.58 -2.62 16.57
C LEU A 390 -19.73 -1.96 17.95
N LEU A 391 -20.39 -2.63 18.90
CA LEU A 391 -20.60 -2.10 20.25
C LEU A 391 -19.28 -1.80 20.99
N PRO A 392 -18.24 -2.67 20.97
CA PRO A 392 -16.95 -2.33 21.56
C PRO A 392 -16.29 -1.07 20.97
N MET A 393 -16.37 -0.86 19.66
CA MET A 393 -15.84 0.34 19.01
C MET A 393 -16.60 1.60 19.45
N LEU A 394 -17.93 1.52 19.55
CA LEU A 394 -18.79 2.61 20.00
C LEU A 394 -18.58 2.96 21.49
N LYS A 395 -18.34 1.94 22.35
CA LYS A 395 -18.19 2.10 23.81
C LYS A 395 -16.79 2.48 24.26
N SER A 396 -15.76 1.84 23.70
CA SER A 396 -14.39 1.87 24.24
C SER A 396 -13.37 2.50 23.31
N SER A 397 -13.81 2.97 22.14
CA SER A 397 -12.96 3.57 21.11
C SER A 397 -11.86 2.64 20.61
N LYS A 398 -12.05 1.32 20.79
CA LYS A 398 -11.11 0.26 20.45
C LYS A 398 -11.82 -0.86 19.71
N GLU A 399 -11.11 -1.45 18.76
CA GLU A 399 -11.51 -2.70 18.12
C GLU A 399 -11.62 -3.82 19.16
N ALA A 400 -12.53 -4.76 18.94
CA ALA A 400 -12.67 -5.93 19.77
C ALA A 400 -11.43 -6.84 19.70
N LEU A 401 -11.10 -7.47 20.82
CA LEU A 401 -10.04 -8.47 20.87
C LEU A 401 -10.66 -9.87 20.88
N GLY A 402 -10.23 -10.69 19.94
CA GLY A 402 -10.57 -12.12 19.86
C GLY A 402 -9.40 -13.02 20.26
N SER A 403 -9.62 -14.33 20.26
CA SER A 403 -8.59 -15.34 20.46
C SER A 403 -8.89 -16.59 19.64
N MET A 404 -7.94 -17.53 19.58
CA MET A 404 -7.93 -18.69 18.66
C MET A 404 -7.73 -18.30 17.19
N GLY A 405 -7.55 -19.29 16.32
CA GLY A 405 -7.40 -19.07 14.88
C GLY A 405 -8.76 -18.93 14.20
N ASN A 406 -8.79 -18.34 13.00
CA ASN A 406 -9.99 -18.37 12.18
C ASN A 406 -10.18 -19.79 11.62
N ASP A 407 -11.30 -20.43 11.98
CA ASP A 407 -11.62 -21.79 11.59
C ASP A 407 -12.92 -21.92 10.79
N THR A 408 -13.47 -20.81 10.31
CA THR A 408 -14.57 -20.77 9.33
C THR A 408 -14.07 -21.02 7.90
N PRO A 409 -14.96 -21.36 6.95
CA PRO A 409 -14.62 -21.43 5.53
C PRO A 409 -14.05 -20.12 4.98
N LEU A 410 -13.24 -20.25 3.93
CA LEU A 410 -12.97 -19.13 3.04
C LEU A 410 -14.29 -18.63 2.43
N ALA A 411 -14.39 -17.34 2.12
CA ALA A 411 -15.62 -16.76 1.55
C ALA A 411 -16.16 -17.56 0.34
N CYS A 412 -15.29 -17.98 -0.57
CA CYS A 412 -15.69 -18.77 -1.73
C CYS A 412 -16.22 -20.19 -1.43
N LEU A 413 -16.08 -20.67 -0.18
CA LEU A 413 -16.59 -21.95 0.31
C LEU A 413 -17.74 -21.79 1.32
N SER A 414 -18.03 -20.56 1.74
CA SER A 414 -19.09 -20.26 2.69
C SER A 414 -20.47 -20.47 2.05
N GLU A 415 -21.39 -21.01 2.83
CA GLU A 415 -22.80 -21.16 2.44
C GLU A 415 -23.67 -19.99 2.95
N GLU A 416 -23.10 -19.07 3.74
CA GLU A 416 -23.78 -17.99 4.47
C GLU A 416 -23.80 -16.64 3.71
N ASN A 417 -23.69 -16.66 2.38
CA ASN A 417 -23.70 -15.48 1.50
C ASN A 417 -22.73 -14.37 1.97
N PRO A 418 -21.40 -14.57 1.90
CA PRO A 418 -20.40 -13.63 2.39
C PRO A 418 -20.44 -12.28 1.67
N LEU A 419 -19.85 -11.26 2.28
CA LEU A 419 -19.67 -9.97 1.63
C LEU A 419 -18.44 -10.00 0.73
N VAL A 420 -18.40 -9.12 -0.27
CA VAL A 420 -17.25 -9.04 -1.20
C VAL A 420 -15.95 -8.70 -0.46
N PHE A 421 -16.05 -8.02 0.69
CA PHE A 421 -14.92 -7.75 1.59
C PHE A 421 -14.19 -9.03 2.02
N ASP A 422 -14.93 -10.11 2.32
CA ASP A 422 -14.40 -11.34 2.93
C ASP A 422 -13.52 -12.15 1.96
N TYR A 423 -13.63 -11.87 0.66
CA TYR A 423 -12.78 -12.47 -0.37
C TYR A 423 -11.36 -11.88 -0.37
N PHE A 424 -11.10 -10.77 0.33
CA PHE A 424 -9.80 -10.10 0.34
C PHE A 424 -9.03 -10.34 1.64
N GLN A 425 -7.82 -10.89 1.51
CA GLN A 425 -6.90 -11.07 2.62
C GLN A 425 -5.88 -9.94 2.65
N GLN A 426 -5.64 -9.38 3.85
CA GLN A 426 -4.65 -8.31 4.03
C GLN A 426 -3.23 -8.87 3.83
N LEU A 427 -2.47 -8.24 2.94
CA LEU A 427 -1.04 -8.54 2.82
C LEU A 427 -0.28 -7.97 4.02
N PHE A 428 0.81 -8.62 4.41
CA PHE A 428 1.71 -8.16 5.46
C PHE A 428 3.16 -8.38 5.05
N ALA A 429 4.06 -7.58 5.62
CA ALA A 429 5.48 -7.64 5.31
C ALA A 429 6.16 -8.78 6.08
N GLN A 430 7.04 -9.52 5.40
CA GLN A 430 7.84 -10.57 6.00
C GLN A 430 9.21 -10.64 5.34
N VAL A 431 10.29 -10.53 6.13
CA VAL A 431 11.70 -10.52 5.70
C VAL A 431 12.11 -9.31 4.85
N THR A 432 11.45 -9.05 3.71
CA THR A 432 11.79 -8.01 2.72
C THR A 432 11.81 -6.61 3.32
N ASN A 433 10.79 -6.30 4.11
CA ASN A 433 10.64 -5.06 4.84
C ASN A 433 10.05 -5.32 6.24
N PRO A 434 10.38 -4.50 7.26
CA PRO A 434 9.85 -4.65 8.60
C PRO A 434 8.44 -4.00 8.73
N PRO A 435 7.53 -4.58 9.52
CA PRO A 435 6.35 -3.87 9.98
C PRO A 435 6.72 -2.76 10.97
N ILE A 436 5.81 -1.81 11.16
CA ILE A 436 5.95 -0.68 12.09
C ILE A 436 5.19 -0.97 13.39
N ASP A 437 5.58 -0.39 14.52
CA ASP A 437 4.75 -0.40 15.73
C ASP A 437 3.76 0.78 15.70
N PRO A 438 2.44 0.56 15.46
CA PRO A 438 1.47 1.64 15.30
C PRO A 438 1.20 2.43 16.58
N PHE A 439 1.65 1.93 17.74
CA PHE A 439 1.46 2.59 19.04
C PHE A 439 2.72 3.34 19.46
N ARG A 440 3.89 2.70 19.39
CA ARG A 440 5.17 3.28 19.83
C ARG A 440 5.78 4.23 18.82
N GLU A 441 5.60 3.95 17.53
CA GLU A 441 6.16 4.73 16.42
C GLU A 441 5.09 5.59 15.75
N ARG A 442 4.00 5.92 16.46
CA ARG A 442 2.88 6.71 15.94
C ARG A 442 3.30 8.07 15.36
N VAL A 443 4.42 8.65 15.83
CA VAL A 443 4.93 9.95 15.37
C VAL A 443 5.26 9.97 13.86
N VAL A 444 5.66 8.85 13.27
CA VAL A 444 5.95 8.75 11.83
C VAL A 444 4.71 8.43 11.00
N MET A 445 3.60 8.03 11.61
CA MET A 445 2.39 7.63 10.93
C MET A 445 1.37 8.76 10.81
N THR A 446 0.55 8.75 9.76
CA THR A 446 -0.53 9.73 9.59
C THR A 446 -1.69 9.22 8.74
N LEU A 447 -2.91 9.59 9.12
CA LEU A 447 -4.13 9.41 8.32
C LEU A 447 -4.54 10.68 7.57
N THR A 448 -3.87 11.79 7.83
CA THR A 448 -4.17 13.06 7.19
C THR A 448 -3.72 13.02 5.74
N CYS A 449 -4.61 13.33 4.81
CA CYS A 449 -4.25 13.43 3.40
C CYS A 449 -5.14 14.44 2.65
N PRO A 450 -4.64 15.00 1.53
CA PRO A 450 -5.47 15.80 0.65
C PRO A 450 -6.28 14.90 -0.29
N ILE A 451 -7.56 15.24 -0.48
CA ILE A 451 -8.49 14.57 -1.40
C ILE A 451 -9.01 15.52 -2.48
N GLY A 452 -9.62 14.94 -3.52
CA GLY A 452 -10.13 15.67 -4.68
C GLY A 452 -9.11 15.90 -5.79
N PRO A 453 -9.48 16.68 -6.82
CA PRO A 453 -8.71 16.86 -8.04
C PRO A 453 -7.27 17.33 -7.80
N GLN A 454 -6.34 16.79 -8.58
CA GLN A 454 -4.97 17.24 -8.68
C GLN A 454 -4.78 18.08 -9.95
N LYS A 455 -3.74 18.91 -9.94
CA LYS A 455 -3.32 19.74 -11.07
C LYS A 455 -1.94 19.29 -11.55
N ASN A 456 -1.44 19.93 -12.61
CA ASN A 456 -0.14 19.61 -13.19
C ASN A 456 0.98 19.66 -12.12
N ILE A 457 1.76 18.58 -12.02
CA ILE A 457 2.84 18.41 -11.03
C ILE A 457 4.21 18.89 -11.55
N LEU A 458 4.34 19.18 -12.85
CA LEU A 458 5.60 19.63 -13.45
C LEU A 458 5.85 21.13 -13.28
N ILE A 459 4.83 21.88 -12.84
CA ILE A 459 4.91 23.34 -12.72
C ILE A 459 4.46 23.73 -11.31
N PRO A 460 5.38 24.21 -10.45
CA PRO A 460 5.02 24.74 -9.15
C PRO A 460 4.00 25.87 -9.26
N SER A 461 2.87 25.71 -8.57
CA SER A 461 1.73 26.61 -8.71
C SER A 461 0.85 26.62 -7.46
N PRO A 462 0.19 27.77 -7.14
CA PRO A 462 -0.88 27.80 -6.15
C PRO A 462 -2.05 26.88 -6.52
N LEU A 463 -2.23 26.54 -7.80
CA LEU A 463 -3.35 25.70 -8.22
C LEU A 463 -3.33 24.30 -7.57
N GLN A 464 -2.14 23.80 -7.23
CA GLN A 464 -1.97 22.51 -6.56
C GLN A 464 -2.55 22.50 -5.14
N THR A 465 -2.74 23.66 -4.50
CA THR A 465 -3.24 23.74 -3.12
C THR A 465 -4.77 23.68 -3.02
N HIS A 466 -5.51 23.75 -4.14
CA HIS A 466 -6.97 23.68 -4.18
C HIS A 466 -7.51 22.26 -3.93
N ARG A 467 -7.21 21.72 -2.74
CA ARG A 467 -7.59 20.38 -2.32
C ARG A 467 -8.22 20.43 -0.93
N LEU A 468 -9.08 19.44 -0.66
CA LEU A 468 -9.72 19.29 0.64
C LEU A 468 -8.84 18.41 1.52
N TRP A 469 -8.37 18.96 2.63
CA TRP A 469 -7.59 18.23 3.63
C TRP A 469 -8.52 17.58 4.64
N ILE A 470 -8.39 16.26 4.76
CA ILE A 470 -9.10 15.45 5.75
C ILE A 470 -8.08 14.87 6.72
N THR A 471 -8.45 14.77 8.00
CA THR A 471 -7.60 14.22 9.06
C THR A 471 -7.67 12.69 9.14
N HIS A 472 -8.75 12.11 8.62
CA HIS A 472 -9.00 10.68 8.52
C HIS A 472 -10.03 10.41 7.42
N PRO A 473 -10.13 9.17 6.90
CA PRO A 473 -11.00 8.86 5.77
C PRO A 473 -12.48 8.75 6.15
N ILE A 474 -12.83 8.62 7.43
CA ILE A 474 -14.23 8.46 7.86
C ILE A 474 -14.95 9.82 7.88
N MET A 475 -16.11 9.90 7.24
CA MET A 475 -16.95 11.09 7.14
C MET A 475 -18.26 10.90 7.90
N THR A 476 -18.66 11.90 8.67
CA THR A 476 -19.97 11.95 9.33
C THR A 476 -21.09 12.26 8.33
N LEU A 477 -22.33 12.06 8.74
CA LEU A 477 -23.51 12.45 7.95
C LEU A 477 -23.52 13.95 7.63
N ALA A 478 -23.09 14.78 8.59
CA ALA A 478 -22.99 16.22 8.41
C ALA A 478 -21.93 16.59 7.36
N ASP A 479 -20.78 15.91 7.37
CA ASP A 479 -19.72 16.10 6.37
C ASP A 479 -20.22 15.80 4.96
N CYS A 480 -20.90 14.66 4.78
CA CYS A 480 -21.43 14.27 3.47
C CYS A 480 -22.53 15.20 2.98
N ASN A 481 -23.44 15.65 3.86
CA ASN A 481 -24.46 16.63 3.51
C ASN A 481 -23.83 17.95 3.07
N LEU A 482 -22.82 18.42 3.80
CA LEU A 482 -22.09 19.64 3.48
C LEU A 482 -21.35 19.52 2.14
N LEU A 483 -20.69 18.39 1.88
CA LEU A 483 -20.01 18.16 0.61
C LEU A 483 -20.99 18.07 -0.57
N ARG A 484 -22.20 17.53 -0.34
CA ARG A 484 -23.30 17.50 -1.33
C ARG A 484 -23.84 18.89 -1.63
N SER A 485 -23.93 19.78 -0.65
CA SER A 485 -24.42 21.15 -0.83
C SER A 485 -23.40 22.11 -1.44
N LEU A 486 -22.19 21.66 -1.74
CA LEU A 486 -21.23 22.46 -2.52
C LEU A 486 -21.66 22.49 -3.99
N ASP A 487 -22.14 23.65 -4.42
CA ASP A 487 -22.60 23.94 -5.78
C ASP A 487 -22.05 25.29 -6.30
N GLY A 488 -20.98 25.80 -5.67
CA GLY A 488 -20.42 27.12 -5.95
C GLY A 488 -21.04 28.27 -5.15
N THR A 489 -22.19 28.08 -4.51
CA THR A 489 -22.86 29.14 -3.72
C THR A 489 -22.03 29.64 -2.53
N LEU A 490 -21.16 28.79 -1.98
CA LEU A 490 -20.21 29.14 -0.92
C LEU A 490 -19.00 29.94 -1.43
N ALA A 491 -18.68 29.86 -2.73
CA ALA A 491 -17.56 30.57 -3.33
C ALA A 491 -17.85 32.07 -3.46
N ASP A 492 -19.06 32.46 -3.89
CA ASP A 492 -19.47 33.86 -4.06
C ASP A 492 -19.60 34.64 -2.74
N ARG A 493 -19.59 33.92 -1.60
CA ARG A 493 -19.90 34.45 -0.26
C ARG A 493 -18.69 34.43 0.68
N CYS A 494 -17.52 34.03 0.18
CA CYS A 494 -16.28 33.96 0.94
C CYS A 494 -15.17 34.79 0.26
N THR A 495 -14.28 35.38 1.04
CA THR A 495 -13.06 36.04 0.54
C THR A 495 -11.98 35.03 0.11
N GLN A 496 -12.23 33.73 0.28
CA GLN A 496 -11.28 32.67 -0.01
C GLN A 496 -11.37 32.23 -1.48
N THR A 497 -10.23 32.24 -2.19
CA THR A 497 -10.14 31.94 -3.63
C THR A 497 -9.96 30.45 -3.93
N SER A 498 -10.41 29.55 -3.03
CA SER A 498 -10.20 28.12 -3.20
C SER A 498 -11.21 27.50 -4.16
N GLU A 499 -10.74 26.79 -5.20
CA GLU A 499 -11.63 26.01 -6.08
C GLU A 499 -12.40 24.92 -5.32
N VAL A 500 -12.00 24.53 -4.10
CA VAL A 500 -12.77 23.55 -3.29
C VAL A 500 -14.21 24.00 -3.05
N LEU A 501 -14.45 25.31 -2.96
CA LEU A 501 -15.77 25.89 -2.75
C LEU A 501 -16.67 25.82 -3.99
N THR A 502 -16.07 25.62 -5.17
CA THR A 502 -16.78 25.49 -6.46
C THR A 502 -16.96 24.04 -6.91
N TRP A 503 -16.56 23.07 -6.08
CA TRP A 503 -16.65 21.65 -6.44
C TRP A 503 -18.09 21.14 -6.50
N CYS A 504 -18.56 20.79 -7.69
CA CYS A 504 -19.85 20.14 -7.89
C CYS A 504 -19.82 18.65 -7.51
N SER A 505 -20.90 18.19 -6.87
CA SER A 505 -21.12 16.79 -6.48
C SER A 505 -21.96 16.04 -7.49
N HIS A 506 -21.46 14.91 -8.02
CA HIS A 506 -22.26 13.98 -8.81
C HIS A 506 -22.48 12.68 -8.03
N VAL A 507 -23.74 12.29 -7.82
CA VAL A 507 -24.10 11.04 -7.14
C VAL A 507 -24.28 9.93 -8.17
N ILE A 508 -23.51 8.87 -8.01
CA ILE A 508 -23.64 7.59 -8.70
C ILE A 508 -24.52 6.69 -7.83
N ASP A 509 -25.72 6.43 -8.31
CA ASP A 509 -26.65 5.49 -7.67
C ASP A 509 -26.13 4.05 -7.84
N ALA A 510 -25.71 3.43 -6.75
CA ALA A 510 -25.18 2.08 -6.70
C ALA A 510 -26.27 1.06 -6.34
N THR A 511 -27.48 1.26 -6.85
CA THR A 511 -28.60 0.34 -6.63
C THR A 511 -29.33 0.04 -7.94
N PHE A 512 -29.91 -1.15 -8.04
CA PHE A 512 -30.69 -1.57 -9.20
C PHE A 512 -32.11 -1.94 -8.79
N SER A 513 -33.06 -1.75 -9.71
CA SER A 513 -34.43 -2.21 -9.49
C SER A 513 -34.45 -3.74 -9.35
N ALA A 514 -35.16 -4.24 -8.32
CA ALA A 514 -35.34 -5.66 -8.08
C ALA A 514 -35.91 -6.40 -9.31
N SER A 515 -36.76 -5.74 -10.10
CA SER A 515 -37.31 -6.24 -11.38
C SER A 515 -36.24 -6.58 -12.44
N HIS A 516 -35.04 -6.01 -12.33
CA HIS A 516 -33.94 -6.15 -13.29
C HIS A 516 -32.71 -6.85 -12.71
N ALA A 517 -32.86 -7.59 -11.60
CA ALA A 517 -31.75 -8.20 -10.85
C ALA A 517 -30.80 -9.06 -11.73
N ARG A 518 -31.31 -9.70 -12.80
CA ARG A 518 -30.47 -10.49 -13.74
C ARG A 518 -29.61 -9.65 -14.71
N ARG A 519 -29.73 -8.31 -14.72
CA ARG A 519 -29.05 -7.40 -15.67
C ARG A 519 -28.15 -6.37 -14.95
N LEU A 520 -27.67 -6.68 -13.75
CA LEU A 520 -26.74 -5.87 -12.96
C LEU A 520 -25.42 -5.54 -13.71
N LEU A 521 -24.99 -6.45 -14.58
CA LEU A 521 -23.67 -6.46 -15.22
C LEU A 521 -23.39 -5.36 -16.28
N PRO A 522 -24.26 -5.11 -17.28
CA PRO A 522 -23.91 -4.21 -18.38
C PRO A 522 -24.00 -2.71 -18.04
N ARG A 523 -24.55 -2.35 -16.87
CA ARG A 523 -24.83 -0.94 -16.51
C ARG A 523 -23.72 -0.27 -15.70
N LEU A 524 -22.89 -1.04 -14.97
CA LEU A 524 -21.67 -0.52 -14.34
C LEU A 524 -20.66 0.08 -15.35
N ALA A 525 -20.77 -0.31 -16.63
CA ALA A 525 -19.97 0.23 -17.73
C ALA A 525 -20.48 1.56 -18.33
N ARG A 526 -21.63 2.08 -17.87
CA ARG A 526 -22.29 3.28 -18.43
C ARG A 526 -22.34 4.46 -17.46
N ILE A 527 -21.32 4.60 -16.62
CA ILE A 527 -21.21 5.79 -15.76
C ILE A 527 -20.77 6.96 -16.66
N PRO A 528 -21.54 8.08 -16.73
CA PRO A 528 -21.22 9.19 -17.60
C PRO A 528 -19.90 9.83 -17.15
N THR A 529 -18.87 9.78 -18.00
CA THR A 529 -17.60 10.50 -17.80
C THR A 529 -17.60 11.87 -18.51
N GLY A 530 -18.76 12.47 -18.70
CA GLY A 530 -18.93 13.69 -19.49
C GLY A 530 -19.18 14.94 -18.64
N HIS A 531 -18.19 15.85 -18.65
CA HIS A 531 -18.18 17.24 -18.17
C HIS A 531 -18.03 17.47 -16.65
N SER A 532 -16.90 18.09 -16.28
CA SER A 532 -16.63 18.76 -14.98
C SER A 532 -17.16 18.02 -13.74
N ILE A 533 -16.78 16.75 -13.57
CA ILE A 533 -17.16 15.96 -12.41
C ILE A 533 -16.06 16.10 -11.36
N THR A 534 -16.28 16.92 -10.33
CA THR A 534 -15.29 17.17 -9.28
C THR A 534 -15.39 16.15 -8.14
N LYS A 535 -16.55 15.51 -7.97
CA LYS A 535 -16.79 14.41 -7.02
C LYS A 535 -17.68 13.35 -7.66
N ALA A 536 -17.33 12.09 -7.48
CA ALA A 536 -18.24 10.98 -7.72
C ALA A 536 -18.54 10.30 -6.38
N MET A 537 -19.81 10.37 -5.94
CA MET A 537 -20.29 9.66 -4.77
C MET A 537 -20.96 8.36 -5.20
N SER A 538 -20.37 7.20 -4.89
CA SER A 538 -21.11 5.94 -4.98
C SER A 538 -21.99 5.84 -3.74
N ASN A 539 -23.30 5.76 -3.93
CA ASN A 539 -24.27 5.77 -2.84
C ASN A 539 -25.27 4.62 -2.98
N ASP A 540 -25.41 3.81 -1.93
CA ASP A 540 -26.39 2.72 -1.84
C ASP A 540 -27.64 3.09 -1.01
N ARG A 541 -27.79 4.35 -0.58
CA ARG A 541 -28.95 4.85 0.21
C ARG A 541 -30.32 4.64 -0.44
N ALA A 542 -30.38 4.51 -1.76
CA ALA A 542 -31.63 4.24 -2.47
C ALA A 542 -32.10 2.79 -2.31
N ALA A 543 -31.32 1.92 -1.63
CA ALA A 543 -31.67 0.53 -1.38
C ALA A 543 -32.87 0.42 -0.45
N GLY A 544 -33.73 -0.56 -0.74
CA GLY A 544 -34.99 -0.78 -0.05
C GLY A 544 -35.78 -1.91 -0.70
N PRO A 545 -37.10 -2.01 -0.45
CA PRO A 545 -37.93 -3.12 -0.95
C PRO A 545 -37.82 -3.34 -2.46
N ASP A 546 -37.84 -2.26 -3.25
CA ASP A 546 -37.84 -2.32 -4.72
C ASP A 546 -36.45 -2.21 -5.35
N ARG A 547 -35.41 -1.99 -4.53
CA ARG A 547 -34.05 -1.64 -5.00
C ARG A 547 -32.97 -2.42 -4.25
N ILE A 548 -32.22 -3.23 -5.00
CA ILE A 548 -31.12 -4.06 -4.51
C ILE A 548 -29.82 -3.26 -4.57
N PRO A 549 -29.04 -3.18 -3.47
CA PRO A 549 -27.74 -2.52 -3.50
C PRO A 549 -26.74 -3.33 -4.30
N ILE A 550 -25.85 -2.65 -5.03
CA ILE A 550 -24.63 -3.26 -5.56
C ILE A 550 -23.64 -3.35 -4.40
N PRO A 551 -22.93 -4.47 -4.20
CA PRO A 551 -21.84 -4.53 -3.24
C PRO A 551 -20.89 -3.36 -3.47
N ILE A 552 -20.75 -2.51 -2.45
CA ILE A 552 -20.19 -1.17 -2.66
C ILE A 552 -18.73 -1.23 -3.11
N LEU A 553 -18.00 -2.26 -2.67
CA LEU A 553 -16.62 -2.50 -3.07
C LEU A 553 -16.50 -2.78 -4.57
N LEU A 554 -17.44 -3.52 -5.17
CA LEU A 554 -17.48 -3.77 -6.62
C LEU A 554 -17.76 -2.49 -7.39
N ALA A 555 -18.74 -1.70 -6.92
CA ALA A 555 -19.10 -0.43 -7.55
C ALA A 555 -17.93 0.56 -7.52
N LEU A 556 -17.29 0.73 -6.36
CA LEU A 556 -16.10 1.56 -6.20
C LEU A 556 -14.96 1.07 -7.10
N GLY A 557 -14.64 -0.22 -7.05
CA GLY A 557 -13.56 -0.81 -7.84
C GLY A 557 -13.76 -0.60 -9.34
N ALA A 558 -14.97 -0.86 -9.84
CA ALA A 558 -15.32 -0.65 -11.24
C ALA A 558 -15.14 0.82 -11.67
N VAL A 559 -15.64 1.77 -10.87
CA VAL A 559 -15.47 3.22 -11.11
C VAL A 559 -13.99 3.59 -11.09
N HIS A 560 -13.26 3.17 -10.06
CA HIS A 560 -11.86 3.50 -9.88
C HIS A 560 -11.01 3.00 -11.07
N GLN A 561 -11.18 1.74 -11.45
CA GLN A 561 -10.47 1.14 -12.58
C GLN A 561 -10.86 1.76 -13.91
N HIS A 562 -12.14 2.11 -14.11
CA HIS A 562 -12.58 2.83 -15.30
C HIS A 562 -11.90 4.20 -15.41
N LEU A 563 -11.86 4.96 -14.31
CA LEU A 563 -11.21 6.27 -14.26
C LEU A 563 -9.69 6.18 -14.45
N LEU A 564 -9.03 5.13 -13.95
CA LEU A 564 -7.61 4.87 -14.21
C LEU A 564 -7.37 4.59 -15.71
N ARG A 565 -8.15 3.70 -16.33
CA ARG A 565 -8.04 3.37 -17.77
C ARG A 565 -8.27 4.58 -18.67
N LYS A 566 -9.15 5.50 -18.27
CA LYS A 566 -9.42 6.76 -18.99
C LYS A 566 -8.48 7.90 -18.60
N LYS A 567 -7.54 7.69 -17.67
CA LYS A 567 -6.65 8.71 -17.11
C LYS A 567 -7.41 9.93 -16.54
N LEU A 568 -8.58 9.70 -15.94
CA LEU A 568 -9.43 10.71 -15.30
C LEU A 568 -9.37 10.66 -13.77
N ARG A 569 -8.77 9.62 -13.17
CA ARG A 569 -8.79 9.40 -11.71
C ARG A 569 -8.20 10.56 -10.90
N MET A 570 -7.20 11.27 -11.42
CA MET A 570 -6.60 12.42 -10.75
C MET A 570 -7.48 13.66 -10.76
N GLN A 571 -8.53 13.71 -11.59
CA GLN A 571 -9.42 14.87 -11.70
C GLN A 571 -10.67 14.76 -10.81
N VAL A 572 -10.81 13.68 -10.04
CA VAL A 572 -12.03 13.34 -9.29
C VAL A 572 -11.69 12.94 -7.85
N GLY A 573 -12.49 13.40 -6.88
CA GLY A 573 -12.57 12.79 -5.55
C GLY A 573 -13.64 11.70 -5.48
N LEU A 574 -13.30 10.50 -4.98
CA LEU A 574 -14.24 9.39 -4.78
C LEU A 574 -14.65 9.29 -3.31
N ILE A 575 -15.88 9.65 -3.00
CA ILE A 575 -16.43 9.54 -1.65
C ILE A 575 -17.46 8.41 -1.65
N VAL A 576 -17.33 7.46 -0.73
CA VAL A 576 -18.22 6.31 -0.65
C VAL A 576 -19.20 6.53 0.49
N GLU A 577 -20.50 6.52 0.20
CA GLU A 577 -21.54 6.50 1.22
C GLU A 577 -22.21 5.13 1.19
N THR A 578 -22.11 4.37 2.27
CA THR A 578 -22.56 2.98 2.27
C THR A 578 -23.15 2.51 3.59
N GLY A 579 -24.17 1.65 3.48
CA GLY A 579 -24.70 0.90 4.60
C GLY A 579 -23.84 -0.31 4.96
N GLU A 580 -23.08 -0.88 4.02
CA GLU A 580 -22.39 -2.18 4.12
C GLU A 580 -21.12 -2.17 4.99
N ALA A 581 -20.41 -1.05 5.02
CA ALA A 581 -19.11 -0.93 5.71
C ALA A 581 -19.28 -0.69 7.22
N LYS A 582 -18.77 -1.63 8.03
CA LYS A 582 -18.90 -1.65 9.49
C LYS A 582 -17.65 -2.12 10.24
N GLU A 583 -16.71 -2.76 9.56
CA GLU A 583 -15.48 -3.31 10.15
C GLU A 583 -14.24 -2.57 9.64
N VAL A 584 -13.18 -2.56 10.45
CA VAL A 584 -11.87 -1.98 10.07
C VAL A 584 -11.40 -2.51 8.72
N HIS A 585 -11.59 -3.81 8.47
CA HIS A 585 -11.22 -4.44 7.21
C HIS A 585 -11.97 -3.83 6.02
N HIS A 586 -13.30 -3.60 6.14
CA HIS A 586 -14.12 -3.02 5.07
C HIS A 586 -13.63 -1.62 4.70
N PHE A 587 -13.30 -0.80 5.71
CA PHE A 587 -12.74 0.54 5.49
C PHE A 587 -11.37 0.48 4.81
N CYS A 588 -10.50 -0.43 5.23
CA CYS A 588 -9.18 -0.62 4.63
C CYS A 588 -9.28 -1.07 3.17
N THR A 589 -10.17 -2.01 2.84
CA THR A 589 -10.41 -2.44 1.45
C THR A 589 -10.95 -1.30 0.59
N LEU A 590 -11.93 -0.53 1.08
CA LEU A 590 -12.48 0.60 0.32
C LEU A 590 -11.40 1.65 -0.01
N VAL A 591 -10.58 2.05 0.97
CA VAL A 591 -9.47 2.97 0.73
C VAL A 591 -8.40 2.34 -0.20
N GLY A 592 -8.05 1.08 0.03
CA GLY A 592 -7.07 0.35 -0.77
C GLY A 592 -7.47 0.19 -2.24
N PHE A 593 -8.77 0.15 -2.53
CA PHE A 593 -9.34 0.08 -3.88
C PHE A 593 -9.84 1.44 -4.43
N GLY A 594 -9.48 2.55 -3.76
CA GLY A 594 -9.51 3.87 -4.36
C GLY A 594 -10.48 4.89 -3.77
N ALA A 595 -11.16 4.59 -2.66
CA ALA A 595 -11.96 5.58 -1.93
C ALA A 595 -11.06 6.66 -1.32
N ASP A 596 -11.42 7.93 -1.50
CA ASP A 596 -10.79 9.08 -0.86
C ASP A 596 -11.34 9.30 0.56
N ALA A 597 -12.65 9.07 0.75
CA ALA A 597 -13.32 9.15 2.04
C ALA A 597 -14.55 8.23 2.07
N ILE A 598 -15.00 7.83 3.26
CA ILE A 598 -16.06 6.84 3.47
C ILE A 598 -17.03 7.33 4.56
N CYS A 599 -18.32 7.33 4.26
CA CYS A 599 -19.39 7.57 5.22
C CYS A 599 -20.16 6.27 5.46
N PRO A 600 -19.91 5.57 6.59
CA PRO A 600 -20.72 4.45 7.03
C PRO A 600 -22.06 4.94 7.62
N TYR A 601 -22.96 5.43 6.75
CA TYR A 601 -24.15 6.14 7.20
C TYR A 601 -25.05 5.27 8.08
N LEU A 602 -25.17 3.97 7.78
CA LEU A 602 -26.07 3.08 8.52
C LEU A 602 -25.58 2.89 9.96
N VAL A 603 -24.27 2.83 10.18
CA VAL A 603 -23.70 2.81 11.53
C VAL A 603 -24.10 4.06 12.29
N PHE A 604 -23.94 5.25 11.70
CA PHE A 604 -24.27 6.52 12.35
C PHE A 604 -25.78 6.67 12.62
N GLU A 605 -26.63 6.29 11.66
CA GLU A 605 -28.08 6.29 11.84
C GLU A 605 -28.54 5.33 12.95
N SER A 606 -27.81 4.22 13.15
CA SER A 606 -28.13 3.22 14.18
C SER A 606 -27.79 3.67 15.59
N ILE A 607 -26.90 4.65 15.78
CA ILE A 607 -26.44 5.08 17.11
C ILE A 607 -27.62 5.54 17.97
N ALA A 608 -28.52 6.35 17.41
CA ALA A 608 -29.69 6.85 18.13
C ALA A 608 -30.60 5.71 18.62
N SER A 609 -30.83 4.69 17.78
CA SER A 609 -31.58 3.51 18.15
C SER A 609 -30.87 2.68 19.23
N LEU A 610 -29.56 2.45 19.11
CA LEU A 610 -28.77 1.70 20.12
C LEU A 610 -28.75 2.38 21.49
N VAL A 611 -28.76 3.72 21.53
CA VAL A 611 -28.89 4.48 22.78
C VAL A 611 -30.29 4.32 23.36
N SER A 612 -31.33 4.40 22.53
CA SER A 612 -32.72 4.24 22.98
C SER A 612 -33.02 2.85 23.54
N GLU A 613 -32.35 1.82 23.02
CA GLU A 613 -32.45 0.43 23.48
C GLU A 613 -31.63 0.14 24.74
N GLY A 614 -30.86 1.11 25.24
CA GLY A 614 -30.00 0.94 26.43
C GLY A 614 -28.77 0.06 26.21
N LEU A 615 -28.44 -0.28 24.96
CA LEU A 615 -27.21 -1.00 24.60
C LEU A 615 -25.98 -0.11 24.70
N LEU A 616 -26.17 1.20 24.58
CA LEU A 616 -25.21 2.25 24.84
C LEU A 616 -25.68 3.08 26.07
N PRO A 617 -24.75 3.68 26.85
CA PRO A 617 -25.11 4.46 28.04
C PRO A 617 -26.04 5.65 27.72
N SER A 618 -27.02 5.93 28.61
CA SER A 618 -28.00 7.03 28.50
C SER A 618 -27.47 8.41 28.96
N LEU A 619 -28.04 9.47 28.38
CA LEU A 619 -27.46 10.73 27.85
C LEU A 619 -26.83 11.85 28.72
N GLY A 620 -25.86 12.51 28.07
CA GLY A 620 -25.58 13.96 27.95
C GLY A 620 -24.44 14.19 26.92
N ASP A 621 -24.58 15.05 25.89
CA ASP A 621 -23.66 15.25 24.73
C ASP A 621 -23.11 13.96 24.04
N THR A 622 -23.75 12.81 24.30
CA THR A 622 -23.18 11.47 24.10
C THR A 622 -23.15 10.98 22.66
N ILE A 623 -24.06 11.43 21.78
CA ILE A 623 -24.10 10.91 20.40
C ILE A 623 -22.82 11.31 19.64
N SER A 624 -22.45 12.59 19.67
CA SER A 624 -21.20 13.06 19.06
C SER A 624 -19.96 12.42 19.69
N GLU A 625 -20.01 12.10 20.99
CA GLU A 625 -18.93 11.35 21.65
C GLU A 625 -18.85 9.90 21.20
N VAL A 626 -19.98 9.21 21.05
CA VAL A 626 -20.05 7.83 20.54
C VAL A 626 -19.59 7.78 19.08
N GLU A 627 -19.99 8.74 18.25
CA GLU A 627 -19.47 8.90 16.89
C GLU A 627 -17.95 9.07 16.90
N ARG A 628 -17.42 9.95 17.76
CA ARG A 628 -15.97 10.16 17.91
C ARG A 628 -15.25 8.90 18.40
N ASN A 629 -15.85 8.12 19.29
CA ASN A 629 -15.30 6.86 19.77
C ASN A 629 -15.18 5.85 18.64
N TYR A 630 -16.25 5.69 17.86
CA TYR A 630 -16.25 4.82 16.68
C TYR A 630 -15.18 5.24 15.66
N VAL A 631 -15.14 6.52 15.32
CA VAL A 631 -14.13 7.08 14.41
C VAL A 631 -12.71 6.82 14.93
N THR A 632 -12.46 7.02 16.23
CA THR A 632 -11.16 6.77 16.86
C THR A 632 -10.77 5.28 16.83
N ALA A 633 -11.74 4.38 17.02
CA ALA A 633 -11.53 2.94 16.92
C ALA A 633 -11.10 2.55 15.50
N VAL A 634 -11.81 3.06 14.49
CA VAL A 634 -11.50 2.82 13.08
C VAL A 634 -10.13 3.40 12.70
N GLN A 635 -9.78 4.61 13.16
CA GLN A 635 -8.46 5.19 12.97
C GLN A 635 -7.34 4.31 13.54
N THR A 636 -7.52 3.81 14.76
CA THR A 636 -6.57 2.88 15.39
C THR A 636 -6.44 1.58 14.58
N GLY A 637 -7.56 1.09 14.04
CA GLY A 637 -7.60 -0.02 13.11
C GLY A 637 -6.79 0.22 11.84
N PHE A 638 -6.93 1.39 11.21
CA PHE A 638 -6.14 1.78 10.03
C PHE A 638 -4.65 1.76 10.32
N TYR A 639 -4.21 2.40 11.41
CA TYR A 639 -2.80 2.39 11.80
C TYR A 639 -2.27 0.96 11.95
N LYS A 640 -3.03 0.08 12.60
CA LYS A 640 -2.66 -1.33 12.77
C LYS A 640 -2.54 -2.08 11.45
N VAL A 641 -3.46 -1.89 10.51
CA VAL A 641 -3.43 -2.58 9.21
C VAL A 641 -2.28 -2.05 8.33
N MET A 642 -2.11 -0.73 8.23
CA MET A 642 -1.01 -0.13 7.46
C MET A 642 0.36 -0.55 8.00
N ALA A 643 0.50 -0.59 9.33
CA ALA A 643 1.72 -0.99 10.00
C ALA A 643 2.15 -2.44 9.72
N LYS A 644 1.22 -3.35 9.40
CA LYS A 644 1.55 -4.75 9.00
C LYS A 644 2.42 -4.81 7.75
N MET A 645 2.24 -3.88 6.81
CA MET A 645 3.07 -3.77 5.60
C MET A 645 4.23 -2.77 5.79
N GLY A 646 4.33 -2.12 6.95
CA GLY A 646 5.30 -1.06 7.21
C GLY A 646 4.99 0.26 6.49
N ILE A 647 3.72 0.53 6.18
CA ILE A 647 3.28 1.77 5.52
C ILE A 647 2.95 2.81 6.58
N SER A 648 3.54 4.00 6.49
CA SER A 648 3.37 5.08 7.46
C SER A 648 2.22 6.03 7.11
N THR A 649 1.90 6.24 5.82
CA THR A 649 0.91 7.25 5.41
C THR A 649 -0.30 6.68 4.71
N LEU A 650 -1.50 7.16 5.08
CA LEU A 650 -2.73 6.81 4.40
C LEU A 650 -2.72 7.28 2.94
N HIS A 651 -2.00 8.38 2.67
CA HIS A 651 -1.88 8.93 1.33
C HIS A 651 -1.28 7.91 0.36
N SER A 652 -0.23 7.18 0.77
CA SER A 652 0.39 6.12 -0.03
C SER A 652 -0.36 4.79 0.03
N TYR A 653 -1.11 4.52 1.12
CA TYR A 653 -1.93 3.31 1.24
C TYR A 653 -3.13 3.31 0.26
N LYS A 654 -3.68 4.50 0.00
CA LYS A 654 -4.86 4.68 -0.87
C LYS A 654 -4.57 4.23 -2.30
N GLY A 655 -5.40 3.34 -2.83
CA GLY A 655 -5.24 2.80 -4.18
C GLY A 655 -4.04 1.84 -4.36
N ALA A 656 -3.31 1.50 -3.29
CA ALA A 656 -2.15 0.61 -3.37
C ALA A 656 -2.52 -0.89 -3.44
N GLN A 657 -3.79 -1.25 -3.22
CA GLN A 657 -4.28 -2.63 -3.34
C GLN A 657 -3.45 -3.65 -2.52
N ILE A 658 -3.20 -3.35 -1.24
CA ILE A 658 -2.43 -4.20 -0.31
C ILE A 658 -3.26 -5.41 0.17
N PHE A 659 -3.83 -6.14 -0.79
CA PHE A 659 -4.74 -7.25 -0.56
C PHE A 659 -4.52 -8.34 -1.61
N GLU A 660 -4.82 -9.58 -1.22
CA GLU A 660 -4.95 -10.71 -2.13
C GLU A 660 -6.40 -11.20 -2.15
N ALA A 661 -6.97 -11.34 -3.34
CA ALA A 661 -8.26 -11.96 -3.52
C ALA A 661 -8.12 -13.49 -3.52
N VAL A 662 -9.02 -14.18 -2.82
CA VAL A 662 -9.09 -15.64 -2.79
C VAL A 662 -10.49 -16.08 -3.21
N GLY A 663 -10.60 -16.70 -4.38
CA GLY A 663 -11.85 -17.25 -4.87
C GLY A 663 -12.76 -16.26 -5.60
N LEU A 664 -12.20 -15.20 -6.20
CA LEU A 664 -12.90 -14.33 -7.16
C LEU A 664 -12.46 -14.65 -8.59
N ALA A 665 -13.41 -14.71 -9.53
CA ALA A 665 -13.14 -14.95 -10.94
C ALA A 665 -12.31 -13.83 -11.58
N GLU A 666 -11.50 -14.19 -12.58
CA GLU A 666 -10.65 -13.25 -13.34
C GLU A 666 -11.46 -12.10 -13.96
N SER A 667 -12.68 -12.37 -14.44
CA SER A 667 -13.58 -11.36 -14.99
C SER A 667 -13.96 -10.26 -13.99
N VAL A 668 -14.12 -10.63 -12.71
CA VAL A 668 -14.39 -9.68 -11.62
C VAL A 668 -13.13 -8.88 -11.29
N MET A 669 -11.98 -9.58 -11.20
CA MET A 669 -10.69 -8.96 -10.93
C MET A 669 -10.33 -7.93 -12.00
N ASP A 670 -10.44 -8.26 -13.29
CA ASP A 670 -10.11 -7.35 -14.39
C ASP A 670 -11.00 -6.11 -14.45
N MET A 671 -12.29 -6.26 -14.13
CA MET A 671 -13.24 -5.16 -14.18
C MET A 671 -13.07 -4.21 -12.99
N CYS A 672 -12.97 -4.77 -11.77
CA CYS A 672 -13.11 -4.02 -10.52
C CYS A 672 -11.79 -3.84 -9.76
N PHE A 673 -10.86 -4.79 -9.83
CA PHE A 673 -9.72 -4.89 -8.91
C PHE A 673 -8.39 -5.16 -9.61
N ARG A 674 -8.27 -4.76 -10.88
CA ARG A 674 -7.08 -5.00 -11.69
C ARG A 674 -5.82 -4.51 -10.98
N GLY A 675 -4.82 -5.39 -10.88
CA GLY A 675 -3.57 -5.16 -10.17
C GLY A 675 -3.44 -5.95 -8.86
N ALA A 676 -4.55 -6.30 -8.21
CA ALA A 676 -4.52 -7.16 -7.03
C ALA A 676 -4.28 -8.64 -7.41
N ALA A 677 -3.55 -9.36 -6.57
CA ALA A 677 -3.28 -10.78 -6.79
C ALA A 677 -4.57 -11.60 -6.60
N SER A 678 -4.82 -12.54 -7.51
CA SER A 678 -5.84 -13.58 -7.37
C SER A 678 -5.30 -14.87 -7.97
N ARG A 679 -4.81 -15.78 -7.12
CA ARG A 679 -4.21 -17.05 -7.56
C ARG A 679 -5.24 -18.15 -7.80
N ILE A 680 -6.40 -18.02 -7.17
CA ILE A 680 -7.49 -19.00 -7.22
C ILE A 680 -8.75 -18.26 -7.67
N GLY A 681 -9.24 -18.63 -8.86
CA GLY A 681 -10.53 -18.16 -9.36
C GLY A 681 -11.70 -18.77 -8.59
N GLY A 682 -12.89 -18.18 -8.72
CA GLY A 682 -14.07 -18.67 -8.04
C GLY A 682 -15.33 -17.90 -8.43
N ALA A 683 -15.95 -17.24 -7.45
CA ALA A 683 -17.18 -16.49 -7.63
C ALA A 683 -17.06 -15.44 -8.74
N ASP A 684 -17.92 -15.57 -9.74
CA ASP A 684 -18.10 -14.57 -10.79
C ASP A 684 -19.24 -13.60 -10.40
N PHE A 685 -19.56 -12.68 -11.31
CA PHE A 685 -20.63 -11.73 -11.07
C PHE A 685 -22.02 -12.36 -10.91
N GLU A 686 -22.28 -13.55 -11.46
CA GLU A 686 -23.56 -14.24 -11.30
C GLU A 686 -23.70 -14.77 -9.88
N VAL A 687 -22.63 -15.38 -9.35
CA VAL A 687 -22.58 -15.84 -7.96
C VAL A 687 -22.75 -14.67 -6.98
N LEU A 688 -21.98 -13.59 -7.15
CA LEU A 688 -22.05 -12.42 -6.28
C LEU A 688 -23.42 -11.72 -6.34
N ALA A 689 -24.05 -11.69 -7.52
CA ALA A 689 -25.40 -11.17 -7.67
C ALA A 689 -26.42 -12.05 -6.92
N ARG A 690 -26.30 -13.37 -7.02
CA ARG A 690 -27.17 -14.32 -6.31
C ARG A 690 -27.07 -14.17 -4.79
N GLU A 691 -25.85 -14.07 -4.25
CA GLU A 691 -25.61 -13.84 -2.82
C GLU A 691 -26.25 -12.52 -2.35
N THR A 692 -26.12 -11.46 -3.16
CA THR A 692 -26.71 -10.15 -2.86
C THR A 692 -28.23 -10.17 -2.90
N ILE A 693 -28.82 -10.86 -3.90
CA ILE A 693 -30.26 -11.06 -4.00
C ILE A 693 -30.77 -11.90 -2.82
N ALA A 694 -30.04 -12.94 -2.41
CA ALA A 694 -30.41 -13.76 -1.26
C ALA A 694 -30.49 -12.91 0.02
N ARG A 695 -29.48 -12.07 0.30
CA ARG A 695 -29.52 -11.12 1.44
C ARG A 695 -30.67 -10.14 1.36
N HIS A 696 -30.98 -9.63 0.16
CA HIS A 696 -32.13 -8.75 -0.06
C HIS A 696 -33.47 -9.44 0.19
N MET A 697 -33.64 -10.67 -0.29
CA MET A 697 -34.86 -11.47 -0.05
C MET A 697 -35.05 -11.84 1.43
N LEU A 698 -33.97 -12.06 2.17
CA LEU A 698 -34.02 -12.25 3.63
C LEU A 698 -34.52 -10.99 4.35
N ALA A 699 -34.12 -9.80 3.88
CA ALA A 699 -34.56 -8.52 4.43
C ALA A 699 -35.99 -8.12 4.01
N TYR A 700 -36.38 -8.44 2.77
CA TYR A 700 -37.66 -8.05 2.16
C TYR A 700 -38.32 -9.26 1.48
N PRO A 701 -38.96 -10.17 2.25
CA PRO A 701 -39.62 -11.35 1.68
C PRO A 701 -40.86 -10.99 0.83
N GLU A 702 -41.03 -11.65 -0.32
CA GLU A 702 -42.14 -11.39 -1.27
C GLU A 702 -43.53 -11.80 -0.73
N SER A 703 -43.60 -12.62 0.32
CA SER A 703 -44.85 -13.17 0.86
C SER A 703 -45.18 -12.64 2.24
N THR A 704 -46.28 -11.88 2.35
CA THR A 704 -46.84 -11.33 3.59
C THR A 704 -47.54 -12.39 4.48
N THR A 705 -47.62 -13.65 4.06
CA THR A 705 -48.28 -14.72 4.84
C THR A 705 -47.41 -15.32 5.94
N LEU A 706 -46.10 -15.09 5.92
CA LEU A 706 -45.22 -15.32 7.07
C LEU A 706 -45.14 -13.98 7.83
N SER A 707 -45.71 -13.96 9.03
CA SER A 707 -45.79 -12.79 9.90
C SER A 707 -44.50 -11.96 9.92
N ALA A 708 -44.63 -10.64 9.84
CA ALA A 708 -43.57 -9.63 10.01
C ALA A 708 -42.80 -9.72 11.35
N GLU A 709 -43.10 -10.71 12.19
CA GLU A 709 -42.38 -11.07 13.41
C GLU A 709 -41.14 -11.94 13.15
N VAL A 710 -40.98 -12.49 11.93
CA VAL A 710 -39.77 -13.22 11.51
C VAL A 710 -38.89 -12.31 10.66
N ASN A 711 -38.48 -11.17 11.20
CA ASN A 711 -37.26 -10.53 10.70
C ASN A 711 -36.12 -11.38 11.27
N ASP A 712 -35.49 -12.22 10.44
CA ASP A 712 -34.54 -13.27 10.85
C ASP A 712 -33.19 -12.73 11.35
N PHE A 713 -33.16 -11.47 11.82
CA PHE A 713 -32.03 -10.90 12.54
C PHE A 713 -31.69 -11.67 13.83
N SER A 714 -32.63 -12.50 14.31
CA SER A 714 -32.43 -13.46 15.39
C SER A 714 -31.58 -14.66 14.97
N HIS A 715 -31.49 -14.99 13.68
CA HIS A 715 -30.57 -15.99 13.17
C HIS A 715 -29.14 -15.45 13.25
N ASN A 716 -28.34 -16.10 14.08
CA ASN A 716 -26.93 -15.81 14.24
C ASN A 716 -26.12 -16.87 13.47
N PRO A 717 -25.49 -16.52 12.33
CA PRO A 717 -24.74 -17.47 11.52
C PRO A 717 -23.50 -18.00 12.23
N GLY A 718 -23.02 -17.37 13.30
CA GLY A 718 -21.92 -17.93 14.10
C GLY A 718 -20.53 -17.76 13.51
N PHE A 719 -20.27 -16.73 12.70
CA PHE A 719 -18.96 -16.51 12.05
C PHE A 719 -17.76 -16.43 13.02
N TYR A 720 -17.96 -15.95 14.26
CA TYR A 720 -16.87 -15.86 15.25
C TYR A 720 -16.92 -16.99 16.28
N HIS A 721 -18.11 -17.49 16.58
CA HIS A 721 -18.33 -18.57 17.52
C HIS A 721 -19.25 -19.60 16.90
N TRP A 722 -18.82 -20.86 16.91
CA TRP A 722 -19.63 -21.96 16.42
C TRP A 722 -21.07 -21.94 17.00
N ARG A 723 -22.06 -21.99 16.10
CA ARG A 723 -23.48 -22.13 16.42
C ARG A 723 -24.05 -23.36 15.72
N SER A 724 -25.04 -23.98 16.34
CA SER A 724 -25.78 -25.08 15.72
C SER A 724 -26.61 -24.54 14.56
N GLY A 725 -26.39 -25.06 13.36
CA GLY A 725 -27.14 -24.66 12.16
C GLY A 725 -26.73 -23.32 11.57
N GLY A 726 -25.55 -22.79 11.94
CA GLY A 726 -24.91 -21.69 11.24
C GLY A 726 -23.68 -22.18 10.47
N GLU A 727 -22.74 -21.26 10.25
CA GLU A 727 -21.52 -21.45 9.48
C GLU A 727 -20.69 -22.65 9.97
N HIS A 728 -20.01 -23.30 9.03
CA HIS A 728 -19.17 -24.43 9.36
C HIS A 728 -17.86 -24.01 10.05
N HIS A 729 -17.44 -24.76 11.06
CA HIS A 729 -16.13 -24.58 11.71
C HIS A 729 -15.32 -25.87 11.67
N ILE A 730 -14.00 -25.74 11.48
CA ILE A 730 -13.06 -26.87 11.62
C ILE A 730 -13.14 -27.44 13.04
N ASN A 731 -13.20 -26.57 14.06
CA ASN A 731 -13.31 -27.00 15.45
C ASN A 731 -14.76 -26.88 15.93
N ASN A 732 -15.55 -27.94 15.73
CA ASN A 732 -16.88 -28.05 16.33
C ASN A 732 -16.87 -28.92 17.61
N PRO A 733 -17.86 -28.78 18.50
CA PRO A 733 -17.90 -29.50 19.77
C PRO A 733 -17.91 -31.03 19.63
N GLU A 734 -18.51 -31.57 18.56
CA GLU A 734 -18.57 -33.00 18.33
C GLU A 734 -17.17 -33.57 18.01
N THR A 735 -16.48 -32.96 17.03
CA THR A 735 -15.11 -33.31 16.64
C THR A 735 -14.17 -33.23 17.85
N VAL A 736 -14.24 -32.15 18.64
CA VAL A 736 -13.40 -31.98 19.84
C VAL A 736 -13.71 -33.05 20.89
N SER A 737 -14.98 -33.37 21.12
CA SER A 737 -15.39 -34.41 22.08
C SER A 737 -14.86 -35.79 21.68
N LYS A 738 -14.94 -36.16 20.40
CA LYS A 738 -14.39 -37.45 19.91
C LYS A 738 -12.87 -37.51 20.04
N LEU A 739 -12.17 -36.41 19.75
CA LEU A 739 -10.71 -36.34 19.93
C LEU A 739 -10.31 -36.50 21.40
N GLN A 740 -11.02 -35.81 22.31
CA GLN A 740 -10.76 -35.95 23.75
C GLN A 740 -11.04 -37.37 24.25
N ALA A 741 -12.12 -38.00 23.78
CA ALA A 741 -12.42 -39.39 24.11
C ALA A 741 -11.34 -40.35 23.61
N ALA A 742 -10.89 -40.19 22.36
CA ALA A 742 -9.82 -40.98 21.77
C ALA A 742 -8.52 -40.87 22.59
N SER A 743 -8.10 -39.65 22.93
CA SER A 743 -6.87 -39.39 23.68
C SER A 743 -6.94 -39.87 25.14
N ARG A 744 -8.08 -39.75 25.82
CA ARG A 744 -8.23 -40.16 27.23
C ARG A 744 -8.39 -41.66 27.41
N THR A 745 -9.06 -42.33 26.46
CA THR A 745 -9.37 -43.78 26.56
C THR A 745 -8.47 -44.65 25.69
N ASN A 746 -7.57 -44.05 24.91
CA ASN A 746 -6.74 -44.72 23.90
C ASN A 746 -7.57 -45.59 22.92
N SER A 747 -8.76 -45.10 22.54
CA SER A 747 -9.71 -45.84 21.71
C SER A 747 -9.55 -45.54 20.23
N ARG A 748 -9.14 -46.55 19.44
CA ARG A 748 -9.02 -46.44 17.99
C ARG A 748 -10.35 -46.14 17.30
N LYS A 749 -11.45 -46.74 17.77
CA LYS A 749 -12.80 -46.49 17.25
C LYS A 749 -13.22 -45.02 17.45
N ALA A 750 -12.87 -44.42 18.60
CA ALA A 750 -13.13 -43.01 18.84
C ALA A 750 -12.28 -42.11 17.93
N TYR A 751 -11.04 -42.50 17.66
CA TYR A 751 -10.16 -41.77 16.72
C TYR A 751 -10.66 -41.86 15.28
N GLU A 752 -11.13 -43.03 14.81
CA GLU A 752 -11.72 -43.20 13.48
C GLU A 752 -12.98 -42.33 13.30
N ALA A 753 -13.83 -42.26 14.33
CA ALA A 753 -14.98 -41.36 14.33
C ALA A 753 -14.56 -39.88 14.29
N TYR A 754 -13.53 -39.50 15.06
CA TYR A 754 -12.94 -38.17 15.01
C TYR A 754 -12.39 -37.84 13.61
N ALA A 755 -11.58 -38.73 13.03
CA ALA A 755 -10.95 -38.52 11.73
C ALA A 755 -12.01 -38.29 10.64
N LYS A 756 -13.06 -39.12 10.62
CA LYS A 756 -14.18 -38.95 9.68
C LYS A 756 -14.87 -37.59 9.82
N LEU A 757 -15.16 -37.16 11.05
CA LEU A 757 -15.78 -35.85 11.30
C LEU A 757 -14.84 -34.69 10.95
N ALA A 758 -13.55 -34.81 11.28
CA ALA A 758 -12.55 -33.80 10.96
C ALA A 758 -12.34 -33.65 9.45
N ASP A 759 -12.35 -34.76 8.70
CA ASP A 759 -12.29 -34.74 7.23
C ASP A 759 -13.54 -34.11 6.62
N GLN A 760 -14.72 -34.38 7.18
CA GLN A 760 -15.96 -33.69 6.78
C GLN A 760 -15.86 -32.18 7.04
N SER A 761 -15.46 -31.74 8.24
CA SER A 761 -15.27 -30.31 8.53
C SER A 761 -14.22 -29.68 7.61
N ALA A 762 -13.13 -30.38 7.29
CA ALA A 762 -12.11 -29.88 6.38
C ALA A 762 -12.64 -29.69 4.94
N ARG A 763 -13.53 -30.57 4.46
CA ARG A 763 -14.20 -30.46 3.15
C ARG A 763 -15.04 -29.19 3.01
N HIS A 764 -15.74 -28.81 4.09
CA HIS A 764 -16.56 -27.59 4.09
C HIS A 764 -15.72 -26.33 4.29
N CYS A 765 -14.66 -26.37 5.12
CA CYS A 765 -13.96 -25.16 5.53
C CYS A 765 -12.66 -24.84 4.76
N THR A 766 -12.02 -25.81 4.10
CA THR A 766 -10.63 -25.63 3.62
C THR A 766 -10.42 -26.06 2.17
N LEU A 767 -9.51 -25.38 1.47
CA LEU A 767 -9.09 -25.75 0.11
C LEU A 767 -8.55 -27.19 0.04
N ARG A 768 -7.79 -27.62 1.07
CA ARG A 768 -7.25 -28.99 1.10
C ARG A 768 -8.34 -30.06 1.17
N GLY A 769 -9.53 -29.71 1.68
CA GLY A 769 -10.67 -30.61 1.74
C GLY A 769 -11.33 -30.84 0.39
N LEU A 770 -11.06 -30.01 -0.62
CA LEU A 770 -11.57 -30.18 -1.97
C LEU A 770 -10.77 -31.21 -2.79
N PHE A 771 -9.57 -31.57 -2.34
CA PHE A 771 -8.76 -32.59 -3.00
C PHE A 771 -9.19 -33.99 -2.56
N ASP A 772 -9.07 -34.94 -3.50
CA ASP A 772 -9.19 -36.36 -3.23
C ASP A 772 -7.90 -37.08 -3.66
N PHE A 773 -7.64 -38.25 -3.06
CA PHE A 773 -6.47 -39.04 -3.39
C PHE A 773 -6.73 -39.92 -4.61
N ASN A 774 -5.85 -39.84 -5.61
CA ASN A 774 -5.81 -40.81 -6.68
C ASN A 774 -5.00 -42.04 -6.23
N TYR A 775 -5.70 -43.04 -5.68
CA TYR A 775 -5.06 -44.24 -5.13
C TYR A 775 -4.54 -45.17 -6.24
N ALA A 776 -3.43 -45.86 -5.97
CA ALA A 776 -2.92 -46.91 -6.85
C ALA A 776 -3.89 -48.11 -6.92
N GLU A 777 -3.93 -48.79 -8.06
CA GLU A 777 -4.81 -49.95 -8.28
C GLU A 777 -4.55 -51.08 -7.27
N ASN A 778 -3.29 -51.28 -6.88
CA ASN A 778 -2.89 -52.31 -5.92
C ASN A 778 -2.33 -51.66 -4.65
N PRO A 779 -3.03 -51.75 -3.50
CA PRO A 779 -2.52 -51.23 -2.23
C PRO A 779 -1.40 -52.11 -1.68
N ILE A 780 -0.42 -51.48 -1.02
CA ILE A 780 0.66 -52.20 -0.34
C ILE A 780 0.23 -52.68 1.06
N PRO A 781 0.81 -53.79 1.55
CA PRO A 781 0.66 -54.21 2.95
C PRO A 781 1.16 -53.16 3.96
N LEU A 782 0.44 -52.99 5.08
CA LEU A 782 0.78 -51.98 6.10
C LEU A 782 2.18 -52.16 6.73
N ASN A 783 2.69 -53.39 6.77
CA ASN A 783 4.03 -53.70 7.27
C ASN A 783 5.17 -53.20 6.36
N GLU A 784 4.86 -52.79 5.11
CA GLU A 784 5.82 -52.15 4.21
C GLU A 784 5.89 -50.62 4.42
N VAL A 785 4.92 -50.04 5.15
CA VAL A 785 4.91 -48.62 5.51
C VAL A 785 5.91 -48.35 6.62
N GLU A 786 6.56 -47.18 6.59
CA GLU A 786 7.50 -46.77 7.63
C GLU A 786 6.86 -46.82 9.04
N PRO A 787 7.61 -47.23 10.09
CA PRO A 787 7.08 -47.31 11.44
C PRO A 787 6.55 -45.97 11.97
N ALA A 788 5.49 -46.00 12.78
CA ALA A 788 4.93 -44.79 13.41
C ALA A 788 5.96 -44.00 14.25
N ALA A 789 6.96 -44.69 14.81
CA ALA A 789 8.07 -44.09 15.57
C ALA A 789 9.01 -43.24 14.71
N ASP A 790 9.05 -43.45 13.40
CA ASP A 790 9.81 -42.64 12.44
C ASP A 790 8.94 -41.50 11.88
N ILE A 791 7.64 -41.75 11.62
CA ILE A 791 6.67 -40.72 11.19
C ILE A 791 6.56 -39.60 12.22
N VAL A 792 6.42 -39.94 13.51
CA VAL A 792 6.22 -38.96 14.59
C VAL A 792 7.39 -37.98 14.72
N ARG A 793 8.58 -38.32 14.22
CA ARG A 793 9.75 -37.42 14.22
C ARG A 793 9.54 -36.20 13.32
N ARG A 794 8.62 -36.28 12.35
CA ARG A 794 8.24 -35.18 11.46
C ARG A 794 7.22 -34.24 12.09
N PHE A 795 6.60 -34.62 13.21
CA PHE A 795 5.60 -33.78 13.88
C PHE A 795 6.28 -32.72 14.74
N ALA A 796 5.84 -31.48 14.59
CA ALA A 796 6.25 -30.37 15.42
C ALA A 796 5.03 -29.83 16.19
N THR A 797 5.21 -29.59 17.48
CA THR A 797 4.21 -28.87 18.29
C THR A 797 4.72 -27.47 18.57
N GLU A 798 3.97 -26.47 18.12
CA GLU A 798 4.25 -25.09 18.51
C GLU A 798 3.91 -24.89 19.98
N VAL A 799 4.87 -24.36 20.74
CA VAL A 799 4.68 -24.15 22.17
C VAL A 799 4.31 -22.69 22.40
N LYS A 800 3.10 -22.45 22.92
CA LYS A 800 2.67 -21.11 23.34
C LYS A 800 3.64 -20.55 24.38
N LYS A 801 3.90 -19.24 24.32
CA LYS A 801 4.72 -18.51 25.30
C LYS A 801 4.21 -18.82 26.73
N ILE A 802 5.12 -19.12 27.67
CA ILE A 802 4.74 -19.35 29.07
C ILE A 802 4.06 -18.08 29.59
N GLY A 803 2.82 -18.24 30.01
CA GLY A 803 2.06 -17.27 30.78
C GLY A 803 1.71 -17.83 32.15
N PRO A 804 1.21 -16.99 33.07
CA PRO A 804 0.87 -17.40 34.43
C PRO A 804 -0.18 -18.53 34.49
N ASN A 805 -1.08 -18.62 33.50
CA ASN A 805 -2.21 -19.58 33.51
C ASN A 805 -1.99 -20.86 32.69
N ASN A 806 -0.85 -21.03 32.00
CA ASN A 806 -0.64 -22.16 31.07
C ASN A 806 0.63 -22.99 31.37
N ARG A 807 1.27 -22.77 32.52
CA ARG A 807 2.55 -23.41 32.88
C ARG A 807 2.46 -24.94 32.86
N GLU A 808 1.37 -25.52 33.35
CA GLU A 808 1.19 -26.97 33.35
C GLU A 808 1.00 -27.55 31.94
N SER A 809 0.16 -26.90 31.12
CA SER A 809 -0.02 -27.28 29.71
C SER A 809 1.28 -27.17 28.93
N TYR A 810 2.06 -26.12 29.18
CA TYR A 810 3.41 -25.96 28.62
C TYR A 810 4.33 -27.12 29.04
N LEU A 811 4.39 -27.45 30.33
CA LEU A 811 5.23 -28.54 30.84
C LEU A 811 4.81 -29.90 30.28
N GLN A 812 3.51 -30.13 30.05
CA GLN A 812 3.01 -31.35 29.41
C GLN A 812 3.44 -31.45 27.94
N LEU A 813 3.32 -30.36 27.16
CA LEU A 813 3.84 -30.31 25.79
C LEU A 813 5.35 -30.52 25.75
N VAL A 814 6.08 -30.02 26.76
CA VAL A 814 7.52 -30.23 26.89
C VAL A 814 7.89 -31.66 27.32
N LYS A 815 7.01 -32.40 28.00
CA LYS A 815 7.25 -33.82 28.32
C LYS A 815 7.01 -34.75 27.12
N LEU A 816 6.05 -34.43 26.25
CA LEU A 816 5.83 -35.12 24.97
C LEU A 816 7.01 -34.94 23.99
N LYS A 817 7.85 -33.92 24.23
CA LYS A 817 9.04 -33.48 23.48
C LYS A 817 10.23 -34.45 23.47
N VAL A 818 10.17 -35.57 24.21
CA VAL A 818 11.25 -36.58 24.29
C VAL A 818 11.15 -37.63 23.17
N ALA A 819 10.09 -37.61 22.35
CA ALA A 819 9.86 -38.58 21.26
C ALA A 819 10.00 -38.01 19.82
N GLY A 820 10.27 -36.71 19.64
CA GLY A 820 10.41 -36.05 18.33
C GLY A 820 11.16 -34.72 18.40
N SER A 821 12.03 -34.45 17.42
CA SER A 821 12.95 -33.31 17.36
C SER A 821 12.25 -31.95 17.25
N SER A 822 12.78 -30.92 17.93
CA SER A 822 12.22 -29.56 17.92
C SER A 822 13.05 -28.54 17.12
N TRP A 823 12.37 -27.55 16.55
CA TRP A 823 12.91 -26.29 16.01
C TRP A 823 13.75 -25.48 17.01
N TYR A 824 13.55 -25.65 18.32
CA TYR A 824 14.27 -24.87 19.35
C TYR A 824 15.64 -25.46 19.72
N SER A 825 15.97 -26.65 19.21
CA SER A 825 17.26 -27.31 19.48
C SER A 825 18.42 -26.63 18.74
N GLN A 826 18.13 -25.93 17.63
CA GLN A 826 19.13 -25.17 16.88
C GLN A 826 19.41 -23.77 17.48
N MET A 827 18.55 -23.26 18.36
CA MET A 827 18.73 -21.94 19.01
C MET A 827 19.40 -22.01 20.40
N LYS A 828 19.79 -23.19 20.88
CA LYS A 828 20.51 -23.36 22.16
C LYS A 828 21.98 -23.79 22.01
N LEU A 829 22.56 -23.55 20.83
CA LEU A 829 24.01 -23.64 20.59
C LEU A 829 24.66 -22.27 20.32
N THR A 830 23.98 -21.19 20.71
CA THR A 830 24.49 -19.83 20.93
C THR A 830 23.88 -19.31 22.21
#